data_AF-E1ZPZ3-F1
#
_entry.id   AF-E1ZPZ3-F1
#
_cell.length_a   1.000
_cell.length_b   1.000
_cell.length_c   1.000
_cell.angle_alpha   90.00
_cell.angle_beta   90.00
_cell.angle_gamma   90.00
#
_symmetry.space_group_name_H-M   'P 1'
#
loop_
_entity.id
_entity.type
_entity.pdbx_description
1 polymer ?
#
loop_
_entity_poly.entity_id
_entity_poly.type
_entity_poly.pdbx_seq_one_letter_code
_entity_poly.pdbx_strand_id
1 'polypeptide(L)'
;MVSLAVTFSEKLKIAGAKTGGGDQKVELTVAIIKATTSQFHVMPKEKHVRTLKLAVHSGQPRRNVLHIITELHRRLQDASDWLTALKTLITLHRLMRETEPSFMEELVRYSEGLSQTSHGGVGGVAAAPTRLFSTDNFVDRTKGEGRFDFSEWVRAYGKYLDEQLSVYATLRWYVEQEASGAESRMRSLPPRDLLFQLPNLQRLQRRLLDCMPRGAATHDPVVLLSLSLIVKESFKLYKAVSEGIISLADAFFEMELHDATRGLEYYKEGMAASDALSGYYATIEQLEEIKRLMQLPKLSTPPSDFLRSMEAYLADAPRPLPADGDVPLPTKLAPRTRLPQGGFQALRRRRLACQCTAAPVREVLEEGSAAFKGEVQPGLNKYSSHITQPKSQGASQAMLYATGLREEDMSKPQVKAGVEEAGLVGLRFNTIGVSDGISMGTDGMSYSLQSRDIIADSIETVMSAQWYDANISLPGCDKNMPGTIMAMARVNRPSLMIYGGTIKPGYSKLGDGATLDVVSAFQSFGGYAAGLITEDQRCDIVRNSCPGPGACGGMYTANTMASAIEALGMALPYSSSTPAEDPLKRVECRLAGRYVLELLRRDVKPRDIMTLAAFENAMVLVMATGGSTNAVLHLIAMARACELDLTLDDFQRVSDRVPFIADLKPSGKYVMEDVHKVGGTPAILKYLHQHNLVDGTCLTVTGKTLAENLATCPGLREGQDVILPLDAPIKSSGHLQILYGNLSPEGSVGKITGKEGLVFEGRALCFDCEEDMLAALEQDQEQFKGSVVVIRYEGPKGGPGMPEMLTPTSAIMGAGLGNDCALITDGRFSGGSHGFVIGHVCPEAQEGGPIALVKNGDTIRIDAETRAMDILHVDDAELARRRTEWTAPPLKARQGTLYKYIKSRLTVRRISLAVRAAQVSSNDFKNGMTIEMDGAPYKVVEFLHVKPGKGAAFVRSKLKNFITNNTVEKTWRAGETVELAAVEKKETQFTYAEGDEYVFMDMSTYEETRIPRDEDWAKYLKEGMDVGVLLWNGKVISVELPNTVELEVVETDPGLRGNTAAGGSKPAKLETGAVIQVPLFINLGDRLKVDTRSDTYLSRAN
;
A
#
# COMPACT_ATOMS: atom_id res chain seq x y z
N MET A 1 -31.45 -28.21 45.23
CA MET A 1 -31.72 -27.01 44.41
C MET A 1 -32.71 -27.31 43.26
N VAL A 2 -33.86 -27.92 43.58
CA VAL A 2 -34.92 -28.29 42.61
C VAL A 2 -36.21 -27.46 42.83
N SER A 3 -36.18 -26.50 43.76
CA SER A 3 -37.37 -25.72 44.17
C SER A 3 -37.48 -24.32 43.51
N LEU A 4 -36.44 -23.85 42.80
CA LEU A 4 -36.40 -22.49 42.23
C LEU A 4 -36.81 -22.37 40.76
N ALA A 5 -36.94 -23.48 40.02
CA ALA A 5 -37.29 -23.45 38.59
C ALA A 5 -38.80 -23.54 38.31
N VAL A 6 -39.60 -24.01 39.27
CA VAL A 6 -41.06 -24.12 39.13
C VAL A 6 -41.76 -22.80 39.47
N THR A 7 -41.16 -21.97 40.31
CA THR A 7 -41.73 -20.70 40.82
C THR A 7 -41.80 -19.59 39.77
N PHE A 8 -41.03 -19.68 38.68
CA PHE A 8 -41.03 -18.65 37.62
C PHE A 8 -42.14 -18.87 36.58
N SER A 9 -42.58 -20.12 36.38
CA SER A 9 -43.62 -20.49 35.41
C SER A 9 -45.03 -20.19 35.93
N GLU A 10 -45.25 -20.21 37.25
CA GLU A 10 -46.55 -19.86 37.85
C GLU A 10 -46.77 -18.36 38.01
N LYS A 11 -45.71 -17.56 38.23
CA LYS A 11 -45.83 -16.10 38.32
C LYS A 11 -46.21 -15.41 37.01
N LEU A 12 -45.93 -16.05 35.86
CA LEU A 12 -46.30 -15.51 34.54
C LEU A 12 -47.75 -15.79 34.13
N LYS A 13 -48.49 -16.67 34.83
CA LYS A 13 -49.89 -16.98 34.52
C LYS A 13 -50.91 -16.07 35.19
N ILE A 14 -50.50 -15.20 36.12
CA ILE A 14 -51.41 -14.32 36.90
C ILE A 14 -51.45 -12.89 36.34
N ALA A 15 -50.52 -12.51 35.46
CA ALA A 15 -50.54 -11.20 34.79
C ALA A 15 -51.19 -11.29 33.40
N GLY A 16 -52.50 -11.55 33.37
CA GLY A 16 -53.28 -11.40 32.14
C GLY A 16 -53.72 -9.96 31.91
N ALA A 17 -53.37 -9.42 30.74
CA ALA A 17 -54.20 -8.58 29.86
C ALA A 17 -53.63 -7.21 29.43
N LYS A 18 -53.46 -7.10 28.11
CA LYS A 18 -53.53 -5.90 27.25
C LYS A 18 -52.38 -4.87 27.37
N THR A 19 -51.34 -5.04 26.54
CA THR A 19 -50.69 -3.94 25.79
C THR A 19 -49.92 -4.51 24.60
N GLY A 20 -50.18 -4.00 23.39
CA GLY A 20 -49.52 -4.43 22.16
C GLY A 20 -48.01 -4.16 22.17
N GLY A 21 -47.24 -5.10 21.61
CA GLY A 21 -45.84 -4.89 21.20
C GLY A 21 -44.76 -5.74 21.90
N GLY A 22 -45.04 -6.40 23.04
CA GLY A 22 -43.99 -7.02 23.88
C GLY A 22 -43.97 -8.56 24.01
N ASP A 23 -44.97 -9.30 23.52
CA ASP A 23 -45.28 -10.67 24.01
C ASP A 23 -44.53 -11.81 23.30
N GLN A 24 -44.07 -11.59 22.06
CA GLN A 24 -43.55 -12.67 21.21
C GLN A 24 -42.19 -13.23 21.68
N LYS A 25 -41.32 -12.41 22.29
CA LYS A 25 -39.98 -12.83 22.75
C LYS A 25 -40.05 -13.82 23.91
N VAL A 26 -41.04 -13.66 24.80
CA VAL A 26 -41.28 -14.56 25.94
C VAL A 26 -41.76 -15.92 25.43
N GLU A 27 -42.71 -15.92 24.49
CA GLU A 27 -43.24 -17.14 23.88
C GLU A 27 -42.13 -17.95 23.17
N LEU A 28 -41.26 -17.27 22.39
CA LEU A 28 -40.14 -17.92 21.71
C LEU A 28 -39.11 -18.49 22.70
N THR A 29 -38.81 -17.77 23.77
CA THR A 29 -37.89 -18.26 24.82
C THR A 29 -38.46 -19.52 25.50
N VAL A 30 -39.77 -19.53 25.80
CA VAL A 30 -40.45 -20.70 26.35
C VAL A 30 -40.43 -21.88 25.37
N ALA A 31 -40.62 -21.63 24.07
CA ALA A 31 -40.53 -22.66 23.04
C ALA A 31 -39.11 -23.27 22.96
N ILE A 32 -38.06 -22.44 23.00
CA ILE A 32 -36.66 -22.89 23.01
C ILE A 32 -36.37 -23.77 24.23
N ILE A 33 -36.72 -23.31 25.43
CA ILE A 33 -36.48 -24.07 26.68
C ILE A 33 -37.22 -25.42 26.63
N LYS A 34 -38.47 -25.44 26.16
CA LYS A 34 -39.26 -26.68 26.06
C LYS A 34 -38.78 -27.62 24.95
N ALA A 35 -38.22 -27.10 23.86
CA ALA A 35 -37.64 -27.91 22.78
C ALA A 35 -36.35 -28.61 23.22
N THR A 36 -35.57 -27.97 24.08
CA THR A 36 -34.20 -28.37 24.46
C THR A 36 -34.08 -28.87 25.90
N THR A 37 -35.21 -29.07 26.60
CA THR A 37 -35.23 -29.54 27.99
C THR A 37 -34.71 -30.98 28.11
N SER A 38 -33.86 -31.22 29.11
CA SER A 38 -33.38 -32.55 29.51
C SER A 38 -34.37 -33.33 30.39
N GLN A 39 -35.48 -32.70 30.81
CA GLN A 39 -36.50 -33.35 31.65
C GLN A 39 -37.18 -34.57 31.02
N PHE A 40 -37.20 -34.65 29.70
CA PHE A 40 -37.86 -35.75 28.98
C PHE A 40 -36.86 -36.41 28.03
N HIS A 41 -36.68 -37.73 28.10
CA HIS A 41 -35.77 -38.46 27.24
C HIS A 41 -36.38 -38.79 25.87
N VAL A 42 -36.80 -37.75 25.14
CA VAL A 42 -37.46 -37.81 23.82
C VAL A 42 -37.00 -36.66 22.93
N MET A 43 -37.19 -36.77 21.61
CA MET A 43 -36.90 -35.69 20.65
C MET A 43 -37.59 -34.36 20.99
N PRO A 44 -37.05 -33.21 20.53
CA PRO A 44 -37.74 -31.92 20.62
C PRO A 44 -39.18 -32.04 20.07
N LYS A 45 -40.17 -31.79 20.94
CA LYS A 45 -41.59 -31.97 20.58
C LYS A 45 -41.95 -31.06 19.40
N GLU A 46 -42.63 -31.61 18.39
CA GLU A 46 -42.93 -30.90 17.15
C GLU A 46 -43.63 -29.56 17.35
N LYS A 47 -44.55 -29.48 18.33
CA LYS A 47 -45.26 -28.23 18.64
C LYS A 47 -44.31 -27.05 18.95
N HIS A 48 -43.18 -27.31 19.59
CA HIS A 48 -42.21 -26.25 19.95
C HIS A 48 -41.30 -25.92 18.78
N VAL A 49 -40.84 -26.93 18.04
CA VAL A 49 -40.03 -26.72 16.83
C VAL A 49 -40.84 -25.98 15.76
N ARG A 50 -42.13 -26.31 15.59
CA ARG A 50 -43.05 -25.61 14.67
C ARG A 50 -43.22 -24.14 15.03
N THR A 51 -43.33 -23.79 16.32
CA THR A 51 -43.35 -22.39 16.77
C THR A 51 -42.08 -21.66 16.33
N LEU A 52 -40.90 -22.28 16.47
CA LEU A 52 -39.63 -21.68 16.06
C LEU A 52 -39.52 -21.53 14.53
N LYS A 53 -39.91 -22.55 13.76
CA LYS A 53 -39.94 -22.50 12.29
C LYS A 53 -40.79 -21.35 11.76
N LEU A 54 -42.00 -21.17 12.32
CA LEU A 54 -42.90 -20.07 11.93
C LEU A 54 -42.29 -18.70 12.20
N ALA A 55 -41.44 -18.58 13.23
CA ALA A 55 -40.80 -17.34 13.62
C ALA A 55 -39.52 -17.01 12.83
N VAL A 56 -39.02 -17.94 12.01
CA VAL A 56 -37.84 -17.74 11.14
C VAL A 56 -38.18 -17.71 9.65
N HIS A 57 -39.47 -17.72 9.29
CA HIS A 57 -39.91 -17.63 7.90
C HIS A 57 -39.68 -16.23 7.31
N SER A 58 -39.53 -16.15 5.98
CA SER A 58 -39.40 -14.89 5.26
C SER A 58 -40.60 -13.98 5.53
N GLY A 59 -40.35 -12.74 5.96
CA GLY A 59 -41.38 -11.77 6.36
C GLY A 59 -41.60 -11.61 7.87
N GLN A 60 -41.01 -12.46 8.72
CA GLN A 60 -40.98 -12.22 10.16
C GLN A 60 -39.94 -11.18 10.57
N PRO A 61 -40.13 -10.43 11.68
CA PRO A 61 -39.16 -9.45 12.14
C PRO A 61 -37.79 -10.08 12.40
N ARG A 62 -36.73 -9.53 11.79
CA ARG A 62 -35.33 -10.00 11.94
C ARG A 62 -34.90 -10.17 13.41
N ARG A 63 -35.41 -9.32 14.31
CA ARG A 63 -35.17 -9.40 15.77
C ARG A 63 -35.61 -10.74 16.39
N ASN A 64 -36.64 -11.39 15.85
CA ASN A 64 -37.13 -12.69 16.34
C ASN A 64 -36.16 -13.81 15.93
N VAL A 65 -35.69 -13.78 14.68
CA VAL A 65 -34.69 -14.72 14.16
C VAL A 65 -33.39 -14.62 14.95
N LEU A 66 -32.90 -13.38 15.14
CA LEU A 66 -31.70 -13.12 15.94
C LEU A 66 -31.84 -13.56 17.40
N HIS A 67 -33.02 -13.35 18.01
CA HIS A 67 -33.31 -13.82 19.36
C HIS A 67 -33.24 -15.36 19.46
N ILE A 68 -33.82 -16.07 18.50
CA ILE A 68 -33.78 -17.54 18.45
C ILE A 68 -32.35 -18.05 18.33
N ILE A 69 -31.57 -17.48 17.39
CA ILE A 69 -30.16 -17.85 17.18
C ILE A 69 -29.33 -17.60 18.45
N THR A 70 -29.47 -16.41 19.05
CA THR A 70 -28.71 -16.00 20.24
C THR A 70 -29.02 -16.92 21.43
N GLU A 71 -30.30 -17.20 21.67
CA GLU A 71 -30.72 -17.98 22.83
C GLU A 71 -30.39 -19.47 22.68
N LEU A 72 -30.49 -20.03 21.46
CA LEU A 72 -30.03 -21.40 21.19
C LEU A 72 -28.50 -21.51 21.30
N HIS A 73 -27.74 -20.55 20.78
CA HIS A 73 -26.28 -20.53 20.92
C HIS A 73 -25.86 -20.45 22.39
N ARG A 74 -26.42 -19.51 23.16
CA ARG A 74 -26.18 -19.38 24.60
C ARG A 74 -26.49 -20.68 25.34
N ARG A 75 -27.62 -21.29 25.04
CA ARG A 75 -28.05 -22.55 25.67
C ARG A 75 -27.16 -23.74 25.32
N LEU A 76 -26.58 -23.76 24.12
CA LEU A 76 -25.57 -24.75 23.75
C LEU A 76 -24.28 -24.57 24.55
N GLN A 77 -23.81 -23.33 24.73
CA GLN A 77 -22.60 -23.02 25.50
C GLN A 77 -22.77 -23.27 27.00
N ASP A 78 -23.95 -22.99 27.55
CA ASP A 78 -24.27 -23.18 28.98
C ASP A 78 -24.67 -24.63 29.33
N ALA A 79 -24.77 -25.52 28.33
CA ALA A 79 -25.23 -26.89 28.56
C ALA A 79 -24.23 -27.67 29.43
N SER A 80 -24.73 -28.20 30.56
CA SER A 80 -23.96 -29.07 31.46
C SER A 80 -24.32 -30.55 31.31
N ASP A 81 -25.44 -30.85 30.64
CA ASP A 81 -25.93 -32.20 30.36
C ASP A 81 -25.99 -32.46 28.85
N TRP A 82 -25.66 -33.69 28.44
CA TRP A 82 -25.57 -34.06 27.02
C TRP A 82 -26.90 -33.96 26.28
N LEU A 83 -28.02 -34.15 26.98
CA LEU A 83 -29.35 -34.20 26.37
C LEU A 83 -29.82 -32.79 25.99
N THR A 84 -29.55 -31.78 26.82
CA THR A 84 -29.79 -30.37 26.47
C THR A 84 -28.86 -29.91 25.36
N ALA A 85 -27.57 -30.27 25.39
CA ALA A 85 -26.64 -29.95 24.30
C ALA A 85 -27.10 -30.55 22.97
N LEU A 86 -27.36 -31.86 22.94
CA LEU A 86 -27.78 -32.58 21.75
C LEU A 86 -29.13 -32.08 21.21
N LYS A 87 -30.13 -31.85 22.06
CA LYS A 87 -31.42 -31.31 21.60
C LYS A 87 -31.34 -29.89 21.08
N THR A 88 -30.41 -29.09 21.58
CA THR A 88 -30.13 -27.75 21.05
C THR A 88 -29.57 -27.86 19.63
N LEU A 89 -28.57 -28.74 19.42
CA LEU A 89 -28.03 -29.03 18.09
C LEU A 89 -29.10 -29.61 17.14
N ILE A 90 -29.93 -30.55 17.59
CA ILE A 90 -31.05 -31.09 16.81
C ILE A 90 -32.03 -29.97 16.42
N THR A 91 -32.37 -29.08 17.35
CA THR A 91 -33.30 -27.97 17.07
C THR A 91 -32.71 -27.03 16.02
N LEU A 92 -31.41 -26.70 16.12
CA LEU A 92 -30.69 -25.90 15.14
C LEU A 92 -30.64 -26.58 13.77
N HIS A 93 -30.25 -27.86 13.71
CA HIS A 93 -30.23 -28.66 12.49
C HIS A 93 -31.62 -28.71 11.82
N ARG A 94 -32.69 -28.90 12.58
CA ARG A 94 -34.05 -28.88 12.04
C ARG A 94 -34.48 -27.51 11.50
N LEU A 95 -34.05 -26.42 12.13
CA LEU A 95 -34.30 -25.07 11.59
C LEU A 95 -33.47 -24.83 10.33
N MET A 96 -32.19 -25.22 10.33
CA MET A 96 -31.32 -25.14 9.16
C MET A 96 -31.94 -25.86 7.97
N ARG A 97 -32.49 -27.06 8.21
CA ARG A 97 -33.02 -27.99 7.19
C ARG A 97 -34.45 -27.68 6.71
N GLU A 98 -35.36 -27.38 7.64
CA GLU A 98 -36.81 -27.36 7.39
C GLU A 98 -37.37 -25.93 7.22
N THR A 99 -36.51 -24.93 7.00
CA THR A 99 -36.89 -23.53 6.79
C THR A 99 -36.20 -22.94 5.56
N GLU A 100 -36.52 -21.67 5.24
CA GLU A 100 -35.99 -20.99 4.07
C GLU A 100 -34.48 -20.70 4.19
N PRO A 101 -33.73 -20.61 3.07
CA PRO A 101 -32.29 -20.34 3.08
C PRO A 101 -31.88 -19.05 3.83
N SER A 102 -32.79 -18.09 3.98
CA SER A 102 -32.57 -16.85 4.73
C SER A 102 -32.19 -17.09 6.21
N PHE A 103 -32.62 -18.22 6.80
CA PHE A 103 -32.20 -18.58 8.15
C PHE A 103 -30.71 -18.96 8.21
N MET A 104 -30.20 -19.68 7.20
CA MET A 104 -28.78 -20.01 7.06
C MET A 104 -27.94 -18.73 6.87
N GLU A 105 -28.44 -17.76 6.11
CA GLU A 105 -27.78 -16.46 5.96
C GLU A 105 -27.67 -15.71 7.29
N GLU A 106 -28.73 -15.67 8.10
CA GLU A 106 -28.68 -15.04 9.43
C GLU A 106 -27.78 -15.79 10.41
N LEU A 107 -27.68 -17.12 10.31
CA LEU A 107 -26.71 -17.92 11.09
C LEU A 107 -25.26 -17.58 10.71
N VAL A 108 -24.95 -17.43 9.41
CA VAL A 108 -23.63 -17.00 8.94
C VAL A 108 -23.32 -15.59 9.45
N ARG A 109 -24.26 -14.64 9.30
CA ARG A 109 -24.10 -13.26 9.79
C ARG A 109 -23.87 -13.21 11.31
N TYR A 110 -24.60 -14.02 12.06
CA TYR A 110 -24.43 -14.11 13.52
C TYR A 110 -23.07 -14.71 13.89
N SER A 111 -22.63 -15.77 13.20
CA SER A 111 -21.32 -16.39 13.38
C SER A 111 -20.15 -15.44 13.05
N GLU A 112 -20.28 -14.66 11.97
CA GLU A 112 -19.34 -13.60 11.60
C GLU A 112 -19.32 -12.48 12.66
N GLY A 113 -20.49 -12.08 13.18
CA GLY A 113 -20.62 -11.10 14.26
C GLY A 113 -20.04 -11.57 15.60
N LEU A 114 -20.15 -12.86 15.93
CA LEU A 114 -19.47 -13.45 17.08
C LEU A 114 -17.94 -13.41 16.91
N SER A 115 -17.46 -13.64 15.68
CA SER A 115 -16.03 -13.53 15.35
C SER A 115 -15.50 -12.10 15.48
N GLN A 116 -16.37 -11.09 15.30
CA GLN A 116 -16.04 -9.66 15.47
C GLN A 116 -16.20 -9.13 16.91
N THR A 117 -17.04 -9.75 17.73
CA THR A 117 -17.27 -9.36 19.14
C THR A 117 -16.39 -10.11 20.13
N SER A 118 -15.92 -11.30 19.76
CA SER A 118 -14.89 -12.03 20.50
C SER A 118 -13.47 -11.58 20.18
N HIS A 119 -13.24 -10.89 19.05
CA HIS A 119 -11.99 -10.24 18.68
C HIS A 119 -12.28 -8.90 17.97
N GLY A 120 -11.91 -7.77 18.58
CA GLY A 120 -11.84 -6.49 17.86
C GLY A 120 -10.76 -6.54 16.78
N GLY A 121 -11.16 -6.75 15.52
CA GLY A 121 -10.25 -6.81 14.37
C GLY A 121 -10.96 -6.55 13.03
N VAL A 122 -10.30 -5.80 12.14
CA VAL A 122 -10.79 -5.39 10.80
C VAL A 122 -10.08 -6.19 9.70
N GLY A 123 -10.84 -6.71 8.73
CA GLY A 123 -10.41 -6.80 7.31
C GLY A 123 -10.27 -8.19 6.64
N GLY A 124 -11.33 -8.65 5.97
CA GLY A 124 -11.32 -8.89 4.51
C GLY A 124 -10.40 -9.94 3.88
N VAL A 125 -10.43 -11.19 4.34
CA VAL A 125 -10.32 -12.38 3.48
C VAL A 125 -11.49 -13.26 3.90
N ALA A 126 -12.18 -13.93 2.98
CA ALA A 126 -13.25 -14.88 3.32
C ALA A 126 -12.75 -15.84 4.39
N ALA A 127 -13.10 -15.58 5.64
CA ALA A 127 -12.78 -16.46 6.74
C ALA A 127 -13.57 -17.73 6.46
N ALA A 128 -12.89 -18.89 6.41
CA ALA A 128 -13.60 -20.16 6.59
C ALA A 128 -14.30 -20.03 7.94
N PRO A 129 -15.64 -19.89 7.98
CA PRO A 129 -16.29 -19.40 9.16
C PRO A 129 -16.75 -20.59 10.02
N THR A 130 -17.40 -20.27 11.13
CA THR A 130 -18.36 -21.15 11.83
C THR A 130 -17.76 -22.18 12.78
N ARG A 131 -17.45 -21.70 13.99
CA ARG A 131 -17.50 -22.49 15.23
C ARG A 131 -18.75 -22.15 16.04
N LEU A 132 -19.86 -21.86 15.37
CA LEU A 132 -21.10 -21.43 16.02
C LEU A 132 -21.68 -22.55 16.88
N PHE A 133 -21.49 -23.79 16.43
CA PHE A 133 -21.94 -25.02 17.06
C PHE A 133 -20.80 -25.79 17.73
N SER A 134 -19.63 -25.16 17.91
CA SER A 134 -18.46 -25.85 18.45
C SER A 134 -18.72 -26.32 19.87
N THR A 135 -18.60 -27.63 20.04
CA THR A 135 -18.72 -28.35 21.31
C THR A 135 -17.43 -29.07 21.66
N ASP A 136 -16.28 -28.66 21.09
CA ASP A 136 -14.98 -29.37 21.24
C ASP A 136 -14.60 -29.64 22.71
N ASN A 137 -14.93 -28.70 23.59
CA ASN A 137 -14.68 -28.77 25.03
C ASN A 137 -15.88 -29.26 25.84
N PHE A 138 -16.98 -29.65 25.20
CA PHE A 138 -18.16 -30.18 25.86
C PHE A 138 -17.81 -31.51 26.55
N VAL A 139 -18.15 -31.57 27.84
CA VAL A 139 -18.06 -32.76 28.67
C VAL A 139 -19.35 -32.83 29.46
N ASP A 140 -20.03 -33.98 29.40
CA ASP A 140 -21.25 -34.21 30.18
C ASP A 140 -20.93 -34.23 31.69
N ARG A 141 -21.32 -33.15 32.37
CA ARG A 141 -21.07 -32.97 33.82
C ARG A 141 -22.12 -33.68 34.68
N THR A 142 -23.15 -34.25 34.07
CA THR A 142 -24.18 -35.04 34.78
C THR A 142 -23.82 -36.51 34.91
N LYS A 143 -22.64 -36.91 34.43
CA LYS A 143 -22.10 -38.26 34.57
C LYS A 143 -21.82 -38.60 36.05
N GLY A 144 -22.59 -39.53 36.58
CA GLY A 144 -22.21 -40.29 37.79
C GLY A 144 -21.25 -41.43 37.44
N GLU A 145 -20.52 -41.96 38.43
CA GLU A 145 -19.66 -43.14 38.24
C GLU A 145 -20.44 -44.29 37.58
N GLY A 146 -19.89 -44.85 36.50
CA GLY A 146 -20.48 -45.99 35.76
C GLY A 146 -21.47 -45.66 34.64
N ARG A 147 -21.78 -44.40 34.33
CA ARG A 147 -22.65 -44.03 33.18
C ARG A 147 -21.86 -43.81 31.87
N PHE A 148 -22.47 -44.12 30.73
CA PHE A 148 -21.89 -43.93 29.40
C PHE A 148 -21.71 -42.44 29.09
N ASP A 149 -20.62 -42.07 28.40
CA ASP A 149 -20.29 -40.69 28.06
C ASP A 149 -20.75 -40.36 26.63
N PHE A 150 -21.76 -39.51 26.52
CA PHE A 150 -22.32 -39.06 25.24
C PHE A 150 -21.59 -37.86 24.63
N SER A 151 -20.55 -37.34 25.27
CA SER A 151 -19.82 -36.15 24.82
C SER A 151 -19.14 -36.34 23.47
N GLU A 152 -18.72 -37.57 23.14
CA GLU A 152 -18.16 -37.90 21.82
C GLU A 152 -19.19 -37.69 20.70
N TRP A 153 -20.43 -38.14 20.90
CA TRP A 153 -21.51 -37.95 19.93
C TRP A 153 -21.89 -36.46 19.77
N VAL A 154 -22.04 -35.74 20.88
CA VAL A 154 -22.36 -34.29 20.85
C VAL A 154 -21.28 -33.49 20.10
N ARG A 155 -20.00 -33.88 20.25
CA ARG A 155 -18.88 -33.27 19.53
C ARG A 155 -18.89 -33.58 18.04
N ALA A 156 -19.07 -34.84 17.67
CA ALA A 156 -19.16 -35.24 16.27
C ALA A 156 -20.33 -34.52 15.55
N TYR A 157 -21.51 -34.50 16.19
CA TYR A 157 -22.70 -33.85 15.65
C TYR A 157 -22.54 -32.33 15.50
N GLY A 158 -21.95 -31.66 16.48
CA GLY A 158 -21.66 -30.22 16.41
C GLY A 158 -20.70 -29.86 15.27
N LYS A 159 -19.61 -30.63 15.12
CA LYS A 159 -18.63 -30.46 14.02
C LYS A 159 -19.26 -30.63 12.65
N TYR A 160 -20.19 -31.56 12.50
CA TYR A 160 -20.91 -31.74 11.24
C TYR A 160 -21.75 -30.51 10.89
N LEU A 161 -22.51 -29.95 11.84
CA LEU A 161 -23.31 -28.74 11.59
C LEU A 161 -22.46 -27.50 11.33
N ASP A 162 -21.31 -27.36 12.01
CA ASP A 162 -20.37 -26.27 11.75
C ASP A 162 -19.77 -26.38 10.34
N GLU A 163 -19.43 -27.59 9.88
CA GLU A 163 -18.97 -27.80 8.51
C GLU A 163 -20.07 -27.52 7.48
N GLN A 164 -21.33 -27.88 7.76
CA GLN A 164 -22.46 -27.51 6.90
C GLN A 164 -22.60 -26.00 6.75
N LEU A 165 -22.50 -25.25 7.86
CA LEU A 165 -22.59 -23.79 7.84
C LEU A 165 -21.40 -23.15 7.12
N SER A 166 -20.20 -23.73 7.25
CA SER A 166 -18.99 -23.30 6.53
C SER A 166 -19.09 -23.51 5.02
N VAL A 167 -19.59 -24.68 4.59
CA VAL A 167 -19.85 -24.97 3.17
C VAL A 167 -20.89 -24.00 2.60
N TYR A 168 -21.97 -23.72 3.34
CA TYR A 168 -22.96 -22.73 2.92
C TYR A 168 -22.38 -21.31 2.83
N ALA A 169 -21.54 -20.93 3.80
CA ALA A 169 -20.88 -19.63 3.80
C ALA A 169 -19.90 -19.45 2.62
N THR A 170 -19.25 -20.54 2.19
CA THR A 170 -18.25 -20.51 1.12
C THR A 170 -18.88 -20.66 -0.27
N LEU A 171 -19.82 -21.59 -0.44
CA LEU A 171 -20.34 -21.99 -1.75
C LEU A 171 -21.76 -21.49 -2.04
N ARG A 172 -22.45 -20.96 -1.02
CA ARG A 172 -23.92 -20.81 -0.99
C ARG A 172 -24.63 -22.10 -1.39
N TRP A 173 -23.99 -23.24 -1.11
CA TRP A 173 -24.51 -24.56 -1.42
C TRP A 173 -25.23 -25.13 -0.19
N TYR A 174 -26.45 -25.61 -0.41
CA TYR A 174 -27.35 -26.03 0.65
C TYR A 174 -27.91 -27.41 0.30
N VAL A 175 -27.72 -28.38 1.20
CA VAL A 175 -28.02 -29.80 0.95
C VAL A 175 -29.46 -30.02 0.50
N GLU A 176 -30.42 -29.26 1.05
CA GLU A 176 -31.84 -29.45 0.74
C GLU A 176 -32.29 -28.83 -0.60
N GLN A 177 -31.51 -27.91 -1.19
CA GLN A 177 -31.79 -27.31 -2.51
C GLN A 177 -31.51 -28.26 -3.69
N GLU A 178 -30.77 -29.35 -3.48
CA GLU A 178 -30.64 -30.44 -4.45
C GLU A 178 -31.97 -31.20 -4.52
N ALA A 179 -32.86 -30.76 -5.42
CA ALA A 179 -34.17 -31.36 -5.61
C ALA A 179 -34.04 -32.82 -6.11
N SER A 180 -34.87 -33.70 -5.55
CA SER A 180 -34.99 -35.09 -6.03
C SER A 180 -35.47 -35.08 -7.48
N GLY A 181 -34.57 -35.38 -8.43
CA GLY A 181 -34.88 -35.47 -9.86
C GLY A 181 -34.34 -34.32 -10.74
N ALA A 182 -33.76 -33.25 -10.17
CA ALA A 182 -33.07 -32.21 -10.94
C ALA A 182 -31.59 -32.59 -11.18
N GLU A 183 -31.01 -32.11 -12.28
CA GLU A 183 -29.57 -32.24 -12.57
C GLU A 183 -28.77 -31.45 -11.52
N SER A 184 -27.74 -32.05 -10.90
CA SER A 184 -27.02 -31.37 -9.81
C SER A 184 -26.32 -30.13 -10.34
N ARG A 185 -26.21 -29.10 -9.48
CA ARG A 185 -25.39 -27.92 -9.74
C ARG A 185 -23.96 -28.29 -10.11
N MET A 186 -23.45 -29.42 -9.62
CA MET A 186 -22.09 -29.88 -9.91
C MET A 186 -21.88 -30.28 -11.38
N ARG A 187 -22.91 -30.75 -12.10
CA ARG A 187 -22.76 -31.19 -13.50
C ARG A 187 -22.50 -30.07 -14.50
N SER A 188 -22.98 -28.87 -14.20
CA SER A 188 -22.89 -27.71 -15.09
C SER A 188 -21.72 -26.78 -14.77
N LEU A 189 -20.88 -27.13 -13.78
CA LEU A 189 -19.74 -26.32 -13.39
C LEU A 189 -18.56 -26.52 -14.36
N PRO A 190 -17.85 -25.43 -14.73
CA PRO A 190 -16.62 -25.56 -15.48
C PRO A 190 -15.51 -26.22 -14.63
N PRO A 191 -14.48 -26.82 -15.25
CA PRO A 191 -13.42 -27.59 -14.57
C PRO A 191 -12.76 -26.87 -13.41
N ARG A 192 -12.48 -25.56 -13.56
CA ARG A 192 -11.87 -24.73 -12.52
C ARG A 192 -12.76 -24.58 -11.29
N ASP A 193 -14.07 -24.42 -11.49
CA ASP A 193 -15.04 -24.29 -10.40
C ASP A 193 -15.29 -25.65 -9.74
N LEU A 194 -15.25 -26.75 -10.50
CA LEU A 194 -15.26 -28.11 -9.95
C LEU A 194 -14.09 -28.33 -8.99
N LEU A 195 -12.86 -27.96 -9.39
CA LEU A 195 -11.65 -28.07 -8.56
C LEU A 195 -11.69 -27.18 -7.30
N PHE A 196 -12.57 -26.18 -7.25
CA PHE A 196 -12.80 -25.34 -6.07
C PHE A 196 -13.94 -25.86 -5.18
N GLN A 197 -15.07 -26.24 -5.75
CA GLN A 197 -16.28 -26.60 -5.00
C GLN A 197 -16.27 -28.04 -4.49
N LEU A 198 -15.79 -29.00 -5.28
CA LEU A 198 -15.77 -30.42 -4.95
C LEU A 198 -15.05 -30.75 -3.63
N PRO A 199 -13.83 -30.25 -3.33
CA PRO A 199 -13.14 -30.57 -2.09
C PRO A 199 -13.86 -30.08 -0.83
N ASN A 200 -14.67 -29.02 -0.93
CA ASN A 200 -15.49 -28.54 0.19
C ASN A 200 -16.65 -29.50 0.51
N LEU A 201 -17.29 -30.06 -0.54
CA LEU A 201 -18.33 -31.08 -0.36
C LEU A 201 -17.77 -32.42 0.13
N GLN A 202 -16.59 -32.82 -0.36
CA GLN A 202 -15.87 -34.01 0.13
C GLN A 202 -15.46 -33.87 1.60
N ARG A 203 -15.06 -32.66 2.04
CA ARG A 203 -14.79 -32.37 3.45
C ARG A 203 -16.06 -32.50 4.32
N LEU A 204 -17.20 -31.98 3.86
CA LEU A 204 -18.48 -32.16 4.55
C LEU A 204 -18.88 -33.65 4.63
N GLN A 205 -18.64 -34.41 3.56
CA GLN A 205 -18.90 -35.86 3.56
C GLN A 205 -18.03 -36.59 4.58
N ARG A 206 -16.75 -36.22 4.74
CA ARG A 206 -15.89 -36.76 5.81
C ARG A 206 -16.43 -36.45 7.20
N ARG A 207 -16.88 -35.22 7.45
CA ARG A 207 -17.50 -34.84 8.74
C ARG A 207 -18.79 -35.59 9.02
N LEU A 208 -19.53 -35.95 7.98
CA LEU A 208 -20.68 -36.82 8.09
C LEU A 208 -20.28 -38.24 8.55
N LEU A 209 -19.21 -38.80 7.98
CA LEU A 209 -18.71 -40.13 8.35
C LEU A 209 -18.18 -40.19 9.79
N ASP A 210 -17.70 -39.07 10.34
CA ASP A 210 -17.31 -38.96 11.75
C ASP A 210 -18.52 -39.17 12.71
N CYS A 211 -19.75 -38.99 12.23
CA CYS A 211 -20.99 -39.14 13.02
C CYS A 211 -21.45 -40.60 13.11
N MET A 212 -20.65 -41.47 13.74
CA MET A 212 -21.03 -42.85 14.04
C MET A 212 -21.23 -43.07 15.54
N PRO A 213 -22.44 -43.48 16.02
CA PRO A 213 -22.64 -43.76 17.43
C PRO A 213 -21.86 -45.01 17.86
N ARG A 214 -21.39 -45.02 19.12
CA ARG A 214 -20.63 -46.12 19.72
C ARG A 214 -21.20 -46.48 21.09
N GLY A 215 -20.96 -47.71 21.55
CA GLY A 215 -21.34 -48.15 22.90
C GLY A 215 -22.84 -47.96 23.20
N ALA A 216 -23.20 -47.32 24.30
CA ALA A 216 -24.60 -47.13 24.66
C ALA A 216 -25.35 -46.17 23.71
N ALA A 217 -24.63 -45.32 22.97
CA ALA A 217 -25.23 -44.39 22.01
C ALA A 217 -25.87 -45.09 20.80
N THR A 218 -25.49 -46.33 20.50
CA THR A 218 -26.09 -47.10 19.38
C THR A 218 -27.51 -47.60 19.67
N HIS A 219 -27.99 -47.48 20.90
CA HIS A 219 -29.33 -47.89 21.32
C HIS A 219 -30.13 -46.72 21.92
N ASP A 220 -29.56 -45.52 21.93
CA ASP A 220 -30.21 -44.36 22.51
C ASP A 220 -31.18 -43.72 21.50
N PRO A 221 -32.49 -43.60 21.82
CA PRO A 221 -33.48 -43.17 20.86
C PRO A 221 -33.30 -41.72 20.41
N VAL A 222 -32.72 -40.84 21.23
CA VAL A 222 -32.49 -39.43 20.85
C VAL A 222 -31.27 -39.33 19.94
N VAL A 223 -30.21 -40.11 20.22
CA VAL A 223 -29.04 -40.24 19.34
C VAL A 223 -29.43 -40.81 17.98
N LEU A 224 -30.15 -41.93 17.95
CA LEU A 224 -30.55 -42.60 16.70
C LEU A 224 -31.48 -41.72 15.85
N LEU A 225 -32.41 -40.99 16.47
CA LEU A 225 -33.24 -40.04 15.74
C LEU A 225 -32.44 -38.84 15.23
N SER A 226 -31.42 -38.37 15.95
CA SER A 226 -30.51 -37.32 15.46
C SER A 226 -29.64 -37.79 14.29
N LEU A 227 -29.15 -39.04 14.34
CA LEU A 227 -28.42 -39.71 13.26
C LEU A 227 -29.30 -39.83 12.01
N SER A 228 -30.60 -40.11 12.16
CA SER A 228 -31.53 -40.20 11.03
C SER A 228 -31.62 -38.90 10.20
N LEU A 229 -31.35 -37.73 10.79
CA LEU A 229 -31.31 -36.47 10.07
C LEU A 229 -30.08 -36.41 9.14
N ILE A 230 -28.92 -36.78 9.67
CA ILE A 230 -27.64 -36.83 8.96
C ILE A 230 -27.69 -37.86 7.82
N VAL A 231 -28.23 -39.06 8.08
CA VAL A 231 -28.33 -40.12 7.07
C VAL A 231 -29.22 -39.67 5.90
N LYS A 232 -30.31 -38.95 6.14
CA LYS A 232 -31.14 -38.42 5.05
C LYS A 232 -30.39 -37.40 4.18
N GLU A 233 -29.55 -36.57 4.77
CA GLU A 233 -28.73 -35.59 4.06
C GLU A 233 -27.59 -36.24 3.28
N SER A 234 -27.05 -37.35 3.79
CA SER A 234 -25.97 -38.09 3.13
C SER A 234 -26.32 -38.54 1.71
N PHE A 235 -27.61 -38.79 1.42
CA PHE A 235 -28.05 -39.17 0.07
C PHE A 235 -27.86 -38.05 -0.94
N LYS A 236 -28.25 -36.82 -0.56
CA LYS A 236 -28.16 -35.64 -1.42
C LYS A 236 -26.69 -35.19 -1.57
N LEU A 237 -25.93 -35.24 -0.48
CA LEU A 237 -24.50 -34.95 -0.49
C LEU A 237 -23.72 -35.95 -1.36
N TYR A 238 -24.02 -37.25 -1.23
CA TYR A 238 -23.42 -38.29 -2.07
C TYR A 238 -23.72 -38.07 -3.55
N LYS A 239 -24.97 -37.73 -3.90
CA LYS A 239 -25.36 -37.41 -5.28
C LYS A 239 -24.52 -36.25 -5.82
N ALA A 240 -24.43 -35.13 -5.09
CA ALA A 240 -23.66 -33.96 -5.52
C ALA A 240 -22.15 -34.25 -5.67
N VAL A 241 -21.55 -34.96 -4.70
CA VAL A 241 -20.12 -35.35 -4.79
C VAL A 241 -19.90 -36.31 -5.97
N SER A 242 -20.77 -37.31 -6.16
CA SER A 242 -20.64 -38.27 -7.26
C SER A 242 -20.77 -37.60 -8.63
N GLU A 243 -21.74 -36.69 -8.78
CA GLU A 243 -21.91 -35.92 -10.02
C GLU A 243 -20.72 -34.98 -10.27
N GLY A 244 -20.15 -34.36 -9.24
CA GLY A 244 -18.91 -33.59 -9.37
C GLY A 244 -17.70 -34.42 -9.76
N ILE A 245 -17.58 -35.66 -9.26
CA ILE A 245 -16.53 -36.61 -9.63
C ILE A 245 -16.68 -37.06 -11.09
N ILE A 246 -17.92 -37.27 -11.54
CA ILE A 246 -18.21 -37.61 -12.94
C ILE A 246 -17.81 -36.45 -13.86
N SER A 247 -18.23 -35.22 -13.57
CA SER A 247 -17.86 -34.06 -14.38
C SER A 247 -16.37 -33.75 -14.34
N LEU A 248 -15.70 -34.01 -13.21
CA LEU A 248 -14.25 -33.93 -13.11
C LEU A 248 -13.57 -34.96 -14.02
N ALA A 249 -14.09 -36.20 -14.06
CA ALA A 249 -13.60 -37.27 -14.92
C ALA A 249 -13.80 -36.95 -16.40
N ASP A 250 -14.96 -36.41 -16.77
CA ASP A 250 -15.28 -36.02 -18.15
C ASP A 250 -14.32 -34.94 -18.67
N ALA A 251 -13.99 -33.96 -17.83
CA ALA A 251 -13.10 -32.86 -18.20
C ALA A 251 -11.60 -33.17 -18.00
N PHE A 252 -11.24 -34.29 -17.35
CA PHE A 252 -9.89 -34.54 -16.83
C PHE A 252 -8.79 -34.46 -17.89
N PHE A 253 -9.01 -35.05 -19.06
CA PHE A 253 -8.00 -35.12 -20.12
C PHE A 253 -7.84 -33.81 -20.92
N GLU A 254 -8.74 -32.86 -20.69
CA GLU A 254 -8.70 -31.52 -21.26
C GLU A 254 -8.09 -30.51 -20.27
N MET A 255 -7.76 -30.95 -19.04
CA MET A 255 -7.13 -30.10 -18.01
C MET A 255 -5.62 -30.00 -18.20
N GLU A 256 -5.07 -28.85 -17.83
CA GLU A 256 -3.63 -28.64 -17.67
C GLU A 256 -3.04 -29.61 -16.64
N LEU A 257 -1.77 -30.00 -16.80
CA LEU A 257 -1.13 -31.06 -15.99
C LEU A 257 -1.25 -30.84 -14.46
N HIS A 258 -1.15 -29.58 -14.01
CA HIS A 258 -1.31 -29.22 -12.59
C HIS A 258 -2.74 -29.48 -12.08
N ASP A 259 -3.73 -29.07 -12.87
CA ASP A 259 -5.15 -29.23 -12.55
C ASP A 259 -5.60 -30.68 -12.70
N ALA A 260 -5.08 -31.41 -13.69
CA ALA A 260 -5.25 -32.85 -13.82
C ALA A 260 -4.60 -33.60 -12.63
N THR A 261 -3.45 -33.15 -12.12
CA THR A 261 -2.84 -33.76 -10.91
C THR A 261 -3.77 -33.61 -9.68
N ARG A 262 -4.32 -32.40 -9.47
CA ARG A 262 -5.30 -32.16 -8.40
C ARG A 262 -6.61 -32.92 -8.64
N GLY A 263 -7.05 -32.98 -9.90
CA GLY A 263 -8.21 -33.75 -10.32
C GLY A 263 -8.07 -35.24 -10.00
N LEU A 264 -6.87 -35.81 -10.19
CA LEU A 264 -6.60 -37.21 -9.83
C LEU A 264 -6.69 -37.43 -8.32
N GLU A 265 -6.15 -36.50 -7.51
CA GLU A 265 -6.26 -36.56 -6.05
C GLU A 265 -7.72 -36.50 -5.58
N TYR A 266 -8.52 -35.58 -6.12
CA TYR A 266 -9.94 -35.47 -5.78
C TYR A 266 -10.76 -36.66 -6.28
N TYR A 267 -10.41 -37.24 -7.42
CA TYR A 267 -11.02 -38.47 -7.92
C TYR A 267 -10.74 -39.66 -6.98
N LYS A 268 -9.48 -39.83 -6.55
CA LYS A 268 -9.07 -40.84 -5.56
C LYS A 268 -9.78 -40.64 -4.22
N GLU A 269 -9.87 -39.39 -3.75
CA GLU A 269 -10.60 -39.06 -2.52
C GLU A 269 -12.09 -39.39 -2.66
N GLY A 270 -12.71 -39.11 -3.82
CA GLY A 270 -14.11 -39.44 -4.10
C GLY A 270 -14.41 -40.93 -4.14
N MET A 271 -13.49 -41.75 -4.69
CA MET A 271 -13.57 -43.21 -4.61
C MET A 271 -13.51 -43.70 -3.16
N ALA A 272 -12.48 -43.27 -2.42
CA ALA A 272 -12.30 -43.67 -1.01
C ALA A 272 -13.48 -43.24 -0.13
N ALA A 273 -14.03 -42.05 -0.37
CA ALA A 273 -15.20 -41.54 0.34
C ALA A 273 -16.48 -42.34 0.01
N SER A 274 -16.64 -42.79 -1.24
CA SER A 274 -17.76 -43.65 -1.66
C SER A 274 -17.71 -45.02 -0.98
N ASP A 275 -16.52 -45.62 -0.89
CA ASP A 275 -16.30 -46.88 -0.17
C ASP A 275 -16.56 -46.73 1.34
N ALA A 276 -16.05 -45.64 1.93
CA ALA A 276 -16.29 -45.34 3.35
C ALA A 276 -17.77 -45.12 3.65
N LEU A 277 -18.51 -44.44 2.76
CA LEU A 277 -19.95 -44.24 2.90
C LEU A 277 -20.74 -45.55 2.74
N SER A 278 -20.29 -46.46 1.87
CA SER A 278 -20.88 -47.80 1.75
C SER A 278 -20.72 -48.60 3.05
N GLY A 279 -19.53 -48.58 3.66
CA GLY A 279 -19.28 -49.18 4.97
C GLY A 279 -20.09 -48.53 6.10
N TYR A 280 -20.25 -47.21 6.04
CA TYR A 280 -21.10 -46.43 6.95
C TYR A 280 -22.57 -46.88 6.86
N TYR A 281 -23.13 -47.02 5.66
CA TYR A 281 -24.50 -47.53 5.47
C TYR A 281 -24.67 -48.98 5.92
N ALA A 282 -23.71 -49.85 5.63
CA ALA A 282 -23.76 -51.24 6.09
C ALA A 282 -23.79 -51.34 7.63
N THR A 283 -23.05 -50.45 8.31
CA THR A 283 -23.06 -50.36 9.79
C THR A 283 -24.40 -49.83 10.30
N ILE A 284 -24.94 -48.80 9.65
CA ILE A 284 -26.23 -48.20 10.02
C ILE A 284 -27.42 -49.12 9.77
N GLU A 285 -27.35 -49.96 8.75
CA GLU A 285 -28.39 -50.95 8.45
C GLU A 285 -28.56 -51.99 9.57
N GLN A 286 -27.53 -52.18 10.40
CA GLN A 286 -27.59 -53.02 11.60
C GLN A 286 -28.33 -52.35 12.77
N LEU A 287 -28.55 -51.03 12.71
CA LEU A 287 -29.32 -50.29 13.71
C LEU A 287 -30.81 -50.41 13.40
N GLU A 288 -31.51 -51.24 14.18
CA GLU A 288 -32.91 -51.62 13.92
C GLU A 288 -33.85 -50.41 13.79
N GLU A 289 -33.59 -49.35 14.57
CA GLU A 289 -34.39 -48.13 14.56
C GLU A 289 -34.22 -47.31 13.27
N ILE A 290 -33.01 -47.23 12.71
CA ILE A 290 -32.77 -46.55 11.43
C ILE A 290 -33.33 -47.35 10.26
N LYS A 291 -33.14 -48.68 10.29
CA LYS A 291 -33.67 -49.61 9.29
C LYS A 291 -35.19 -49.51 9.13
N ARG A 292 -35.90 -49.23 10.23
CA ARG A 292 -37.36 -49.00 10.22
C ARG A 292 -37.75 -47.63 9.65
N LEU A 293 -36.89 -46.62 9.79
CA LEU A 293 -37.19 -45.23 9.42
C LEU A 293 -36.92 -44.91 7.94
N MET A 294 -35.99 -45.61 7.28
CA MET A 294 -35.64 -45.35 5.89
C MET A 294 -34.98 -46.55 5.20
N GLN A 295 -35.11 -46.62 3.88
CA GLN A 295 -34.33 -47.52 3.04
C GLN A 295 -33.06 -46.81 2.57
N LEU A 296 -31.90 -47.45 2.75
CA LEU A 296 -30.61 -46.90 2.33
C LEU A 296 -30.40 -47.17 0.83
N PRO A 297 -29.89 -46.19 0.06
CA PRO A 297 -29.60 -46.38 -1.36
C PRO A 297 -28.38 -47.27 -1.56
N LYS A 298 -28.38 -48.05 -2.65
CA LYS A 298 -27.18 -48.73 -3.12
C LYS A 298 -26.25 -47.73 -3.79
N LEU A 299 -25.01 -47.65 -3.33
CA LEU A 299 -24.01 -46.75 -3.87
C LEU A 299 -23.28 -47.41 -5.05
N SER A 300 -22.86 -46.58 -6.01
CA SER A 300 -22.07 -46.99 -7.17
C SER A 300 -20.69 -46.38 -7.08
N THR A 301 -19.65 -47.20 -7.02
CA THR A 301 -18.27 -46.71 -6.97
C THR A 301 -17.83 -46.23 -8.37
N PRO A 302 -17.02 -45.16 -8.46
CA PRO A 302 -16.40 -44.77 -9.72
C PRO A 302 -15.56 -45.90 -10.32
N PRO A 303 -15.47 -46.03 -11.66
CA PRO A 303 -14.78 -47.16 -12.30
C PRO A 303 -13.26 -47.16 -12.00
N SER A 304 -12.75 -48.24 -11.42
CA SER A 304 -11.32 -48.41 -11.13
C SER A 304 -10.44 -48.49 -12.40
N ASP A 305 -11.03 -48.89 -13.52
CA ASP A 305 -10.35 -48.91 -14.82
C ASP A 305 -10.03 -47.50 -15.33
N PHE A 306 -10.92 -46.54 -15.06
CA PHE A 306 -10.74 -45.15 -15.44
C PHE A 306 -9.63 -44.48 -14.63
N LEU A 307 -9.52 -44.80 -13.34
CA LEU A 307 -8.41 -44.36 -12.50
C LEU A 307 -7.05 -44.75 -13.11
N ARG A 308 -6.93 -45.98 -13.62
CA ARG A 308 -5.70 -46.44 -14.28
C ARG A 308 -5.39 -45.63 -15.55
N SER A 309 -6.41 -45.24 -16.32
CA SER A 309 -6.26 -44.36 -17.48
C SER A 309 -5.80 -42.95 -17.09
N MET A 310 -6.35 -42.39 -16.01
CA MET A 310 -5.92 -41.08 -15.49
C MET A 310 -4.47 -41.12 -14.98
N GLU A 311 -4.09 -42.17 -14.26
CA GLU A 311 -2.72 -42.39 -13.78
C GLU A 311 -1.74 -42.61 -14.94
N ALA A 312 -2.14 -43.37 -15.97
CA ALA A 312 -1.33 -43.59 -17.17
C ALA A 312 -1.17 -42.28 -17.97
N TYR A 313 -2.23 -41.49 -18.12
CA TYR A 313 -2.17 -40.19 -18.79
C TYR A 313 -1.20 -39.23 -18.11
N LEU A 314 -1.22 -39.14 -16.77
CA LEU A 314 -0.23 -38.35 -16.03
C LEU A 314 1.16 -38.98 -16.05
N ALA A 315 1.25 -40.30 -16.23
CA ALA A 315 2.52 -41.00 -16.29
C ALA A 315 3.24 -40.82 -17.64
N ASP A 316 2.49 -40.78 -18.75
CA ASP A 316 2.92 -40.55 -20.13
C ASP A 316 3.03 -39.08 -20.50
N ALA A 317 2.42 -38.18 -19.71
CA ALA A 317 2.64 -36.75 -19.82
C ALA A 317 4.14 -36.44 -19.69
N PRO A 318 4.72 -35.61 -20.56
CA PRO A 318 6.17 -35.36 -20.58
C PRO A 318 6.60 -34.77 -19.24
N ARG A 319 7.21 -35.61 -18.39
CA ARG A 319 7.73 -35.18 -17.10
C ARG A 319 9.03 -34.41 -17.31
N PRO A 320 9.25 -33.29 -16.61
CA PRO A 320 10.58 -32.73 -16.52
C PRO A 320 11.52 -33.77 -15.88
N LEU A 321 12.71 -33.94 -16.46
CA LEU A 321 13.74 -34.84 -15.95
C LEU A 321 14.01 -34.58 -14.45
N PRO A 322 14.19 -35.62 -13.63
CA PRO A 322 14.51 -35.44 -12.22
C PRO A 322 15.87 -34.75 -12.08
N ALA A 323 15.95 -33.77 -11.17
CA ALA A 323 17.23 -33.24 -10.73
C ALA A 323 17.96 -34.33 -9.92
N ASP A 324 19.23 -34.59 -10.25
CA ASP A 324 20.08 -35.52 -9.50
C ASP A 324 20.14 -35.08 -8.02
N GLY A 325 19.63 -35.92 -7.10
CA GLY A 325 19.75 -35.66 -5.67
C GLY A 325 18.90 -36.48 -4.70
N ASP A 326 17.81 -37.13 -5.13
CA ASP A 326 16.98 -37.91 -4.20
C ASP A 326 17.48 -39.36 -4.05
N VAL A 327 18.19 -39.61 -2.94
CA VAL A 327 18.32 -40.97 -2.38
C VAL A 327 17.02 -41.31 -1.64
N PRO A 328 16.32 -42.41 -1.96
CA PRO A 328 15.09 -42.77 -1.25
C PRO A 328 15.38 -43.36 0.13
N LEU A 329 14.66 -42.87 1.16
CA LEU A 329 14.58 -43.49 2.49
C LEU A 329 13.82 -44.84 2.39
N PRO A 330 14.40 -45.98 2.81
CA PRO A 330 13.75 -47.28 2.68
C PRO A 330 12.89 -47.62 3.91
N THR A 331 11.64 -48.03 3.68
CA THR A 331 10.78 -48.67 4.69
C THR A 331 10.80 -50.20 4.55
N LYS A 332 11.54 -50.88 5.44
CA LYS A 332 11.28 -52.17 6.14
C LYS A 332 12.55 -53.03 6.33
N LEU A 333 12.63 -53.69 7.50
CA LEU A 333 13.80 -54.38 8.08
C LEU A 333 14.15 -55.76 7.49
N ALA A 334 15.49 -56.02 7.45
CA ALA A 334 16.28 -57.26 7.61
C ALA A 334 16.45 -58.28 6.43
N PRO A 335 17.52 -59.13 6.40
CA PRO A 335 18.97 -58.89 6.64
C PRO A 335 19.94 -59.55 5.59
N ARG A 336 21.22 -59.10 5.59
CA ARG A 336 22.48 -59.71 5.01
C ARG A 336 22.52 -59.89 3.47
N THR A 337 23.56 -59.54 2.68
CA THR A 337 24.99 -59.91 2.77
C THR A 337 25.86 -59.11 1.76
N ARG A 338 27.15 -58.97 2.09
CA ARG A 338 28.38 -58.39 1.50
C ARG A 338 28.71 -58.32 -0.03
N LEU A 339 29.44 -57.22 -0.37
CA LEU A 339 30.65 -57.04 -1.25
C LEU A 339 30.46 -56.81 -2.80
N PRO A 340 31.47 -56.33 -3.59
CA PRO A 340 32.07 -54.96 -3.61
C PRO A 340 32.55 -54.40 -5.01
N GLN A 341 32.97 -53.12 -5.04
CA GLN A 341 34.09 -52.47 -5.80
C GLN A 341 34.16 -52.32 -7.35
N GLY A 342 34.55 -51.09 -7.77
CA GLY A 342 35.22 -50.70 -9.04
C GLY A 342 34.26 -50.25 -10.15
N GLY A 343 34.44 -49.17 -10.92
CA GLY A 343 35.58 -48.32 -11.27
C GLY A 343 35.47 -47.98 -12.77
N PHE A 344 35.96 -46.80 -13.18
CA PHE A 344 36.22 -46.32 -14.55
C PHE A 344 35.22 -45.36 -15.26
N GLN A 345 35.62 -44.09 -15.18
CA GLN A 345 35.69 -43.09 -16.25
C GLN A 345 35.57 -43.62 -17.70
N ALA A 346 34.71 -42.99 -18.49
CA ALA A 346 35.05 -42.13 -19.64
C ALA A 346 33.94 -42.14 -20.71
N LEU A 347 33.31 -40.98 -20.95
CA LEU A 347 33.03 -40.51 -22.31
C LEU A 347 32.64 -39.03 -22.27
N ARG A 348 33.64 -38.22 -22.63
CA ARG A 348 33.54 -36.80 -22.94
C ARG A 348 32.79 -36.62 -24.27
N ARG A 349 31.96 -35.57 -24.29
CA ARG A 349 31.60 -34.66 -25.40
C ARG A 349 30.30 -34.89 -26.19
N ARG A 350 29.46 -33.84 -26.04
CA ARG A 350 28.48 -33.22 -26.94
C ARG A 350 27.08 -33.84 -27.02
N ARG A 351 26.14 -33.18 -26.34
CA ARG A 351 25.01 -32.46 -26.98
C ARG A 351 24.46 -31.40 -25.99
N LEU A 352 24.46 -30.14 -26.43
CA LEU A 352 23.73 -29.03 -25.80
C LEU A 352 22.23 -29.19 -26.09
N ALA A 353 21.37 -28.95 -25.09
CA ALA A 353 20.10 -28.22 -25.22
C ALA A 353 19.39 -28.05 -23.85
N CYS A 354 19.38 -26.80 -23.38
CA CYS A 354 18.35 -26.12 -22.57
C CYS A 354 17.87 -26.72 -21.22
N GLN A 355 18.61 -26.41 -20.14
CA GLN A 355 18.10 -26.27 -18.76
C GLN A 355 18.08 -24.76 -18.41
N CYS A 356 17.07 -24.28 -17.67
CA CYS A 356 16.98 -23.06 -16.83
C CYS A 356 15.49 -22.63 -16.80
N THR A 357 14.81 -22.53 -15.64
CA THR A 357 14.73 -21.26 -14.87
C THR A 357 14.49 -21.38 -13.34
N ALA A 358 14.12 -22.53 -12.76
CA ALA A 358 13.65 -22.58 -11.36
C ALA A 358 14.72 -22.84 -10.27
N ALA A 359 15.74 -23.67 -10.55
CA ALA A 359 16.77 -24.03 -9.57
C ALA A 359 17.68 -22.87 -9.13
N PRO A 360 18.17 -21.98 -10.02
CA PRO A 360 19.14 -20.95 -9.64
C PRO A 360 18.57 -19.89 -8.70
N VAL A 361 17.30 -19.50 -8.88
CA VAL A 361 16.67 -18.44 -8.07
C VAL A 361 16.49 -18.91 -6.64
N ARG A 362 16.02 -20.15 -6.46
CA ARG A 362 15.86 -20.75 -5.13
C ARG A 362 17.20 -20.93 -4.44
N GLU A 363 18.22 -21.43 -5.15
CA GLU A 363 19.58 -21.58 -4.61
C GLU A 363 20.17 -20.24 -4.20
N VAL A 364 20.03 -19.17 -4.99
CA VAL A 364 20.52 -17.83 -4.61
C VAL A 364 19.81 -17.30 -3.35
N LEU A 365 18.49 -17.45 -3.28
CA LEU A 365 17.71 -17.03 -2.12
C LEU A 365 18.03 -17.87 -0.86
N GLU A 366 18.30 -19.17 -1.02
CA GLU A 366 18.65 -20.10 0.06
C GLU A 366 20.13 -20.01 0.48
N GLU A 367 21.08 -19.82 -0.44
CA GLU A 367 22.53 -19.62 -0.18
C GLU A 367 22.77 -18.31 0.58
N GLY A 368 22.04 -17.25 0.23
CA GLY A 368 21.98 -16.03 1.04
C GLY A 368 21.55 -16.31 2.49
N SER A 369 20.74 -17.36 2.70
CA SER A 369 20.25 -17.81 4.01
C SER A 369 21.08 -18.92 4.69
N ALA A 370 22.03 -19.53 3.99
CA ALA A 370 22.78 -20.69 4.50
C ALA A 370 23.83 -20.33 5.56
N ALA A 371 24.14 -19.04 5.73
CA ALA A 371 25.07 -18.52 6.75
C ALA A 371 24.51 -18.57 8.20
N PHE A 372 23.27 -19.03 8.41
CA PHE A 372 22.54 -18.77 9.67
C PHE A 372 22.28 -20.03 10.51
N LYS A 373 23.20 -20.30 11.45
CA LYS A 373 22.95 -21.10 12.66
C LYS A 373 23.32 -20.26 13.89
N GLY A 374 22.34 -19.59 14.49
CA GLY A 374 22.56 -18.83 15.71
C GLY A 374 21.25 -18.51 16.44
N GLU A 375 21.26 -18.68 17.75
CA GLU A 375 20.15 -18.36 18.66
C GLU A 375 19.86 -16.84 18.71
N VAL A 376 18.66 -16.46 19.17
CA VAL A 376 18.23 -15.06 19.34
C VAL A 376 18.97 -14.48 20.57
N GLN A 377 19.77 -13.44 20.38
CA GLN A 377 20.53 -12.80 21.47
C GLN A 377 19.64 -11.84 22.30
N PRO A 378 19.91 -11.65 23.61
CA PRO A 378 19.20 -10.64 24.42
C PRO A 378 19.40 -9.22 23.86
N GLY A 379 18.33 -8.43 23.74
CA GLY A 379 18.38 -7.01 23.33
C GLY A 379 17.96 -6.68 21.88
N LEU A 380 17.43 -7.66 21.13
CA LEU A 380 16.93 -7.45 19.75
C LEU A 380 15.60 -6.67 19.68
N ASN A 381 14.82 -6.65 20.76
CA ASN A 381 13.54 -5.96 20.88
C ASN A 381 13.69 -4.48 21.27
N LYS A 382 14.47 -3.71 20.49
CA LYS A 382 14.86 -2.33 20.81
C LYS A 382 13.69 -1.40 21.11
N TYR A 383 12.59 -1.54 20.37
CA TYR A 383 11.40 -0.71 20.49
C TYR A 383 10.30 -1.42 21.28
N SER A 384 10.01 -2.69 20.96
CA SER A 384 8.91 -3.39 21.63
C SER A 384 9.20 -3.61 23.12
N SER A 385 10.47 -3.61 23.53
CA SER A 385 10.85 -3.63 24.96
C SER A 385 10.21 -2.50 25.77
N HIS A 386 9.94 -1.32 25.17
CA HIS A 386 9.29 -0.21 25.87
C HIS A 386 7.88 -0.53 26.35
N ILE A 387 7.19 -1.48 25.71
CA ILE A 387 5.83 -1.91 26.10
C ILE A 387 5.79 -3.34 26.63
N THR A 388 6.83 -4.15 26.38
CA THR A 388 6.88 -5.55 26.86
C THR A 388 7.68 -5.76 28.13
N GLN A 389 8.63 -4.88 28.50
CA GLN A 389 9.55 -5.12 29.63
C GLN A 389 9.21 -4.33 30.93
N PRO A 390 8.92 -3.02 30.91
CA PRO A 390 8.69 -2.27 32.14
C PRO A 390 7.45 -2.75 32.89
N LYS A 391 7.55 -2.94 34.21
CA LYS A 391 6.39 -3.26 35.08
C LYS A 391 5.30 -2.20 35.02
N SER A 392 5.65 -0.95 34.70
CA SER A 392 4.71 0.15 34.49
C SER A 392 3.82 -0.01 33.23
N GLN A 393 4.17 -0.94 32.34
CA GLN A 393 3.46 -1.21 31.08
C GLN A 393 2.58 -2.47 31.17
N GLY A 394 2.11 -2.82 32.37
CA GLY A 394 1.24 -3.97 32.59
C GLY A 394 -0.05 -3.97 31.76
N ALA A 395 -0.60 -2.80 31.43
CA ALA A 395 -1.76 -2.67 30.55
C ALA A 395 -1.43 -3.08 29.10
N SER A 396 -0.28 -2.65 28.58
CA SER A 396 0.22 -3.01 27.25
C SER A 396 0.50 -4.51 27.16
N GLN A 397 1.15 -5.08 28.19
CA GLN A 397 1.38 -6.54 28.30
C GLN A 397 0.06 -7.32 28.32
N ALA A 398 -0.95 -6.87 29.09
CA ALA A 398 -2.27 -7.50 29.13
C ALA A 398 -2.97 -7.54 27.75
N MET A 399 -2.89 -6.45 26.99
CA MET A 399 -3.44 -6.39 25.62
C MET A 399 -2.69 -7.34 24.68
N LEU A 400 -1.36 -7.46 24.83
CA LEU A 400 -0.55 -8.40 24.06
C LEU A 400 -0.83 -9.87 24.43
N TYR A 401 -1.07 -10.21 25.70
CA TYR A 401 -1.54 -11.55 26.07
C TYR A 401 -2.90 -11.87 25.43
N ALA A 402 -3.80 -10.87 25.34
CA ALA A 402 -5.11 -11.04 24.74
C ALA A 402 -5.06 -11.31 23.22
N THR A 403 -3.98 -10.91 22.53
CA THR A 403 -3.76 -11.26 21.12
C THR A 403 -3.12 -12.65 20.94
N GLY A 404 -2.83 -13.36 22.04
CA GLY A 404 -2.34 -14.74 22.06
C GLY A 404 -0.84 -14.90 22.32
N LEU A 405 -0.10 -13.83 22.63
CA LEU A 405 1.32 -13.91 23.02
C LEU A 405 1.44 -14.54 24.42
N ARG A 406 2.55 -15.25 24.67
CA ARG A 406 2.94 -15.81 25.98
C ARG A 406 4.05 -15.01 26.62
N GLU A 407 4.36 -15.28 27.89
CA GLU A 407 5.45 -14.62 28.64
C GLU A 407 6.78 -14.70 27.86
N GLU A 408 7.07 -15.85 27.27
CA GLU A 408 8.25 -16.11 26.44
C GLU A 408 8.29 -15.26 25.15
N ASP A 409 7.14 -14.84 24.63
CA ASP A 409 7.03 -14.04 23.41
C ASP A 409 7.29 -12.55 23.66
N MET A 410 7.21 -12.09 24.92
CA MET A 410 7.45 -10.68 25.31
C MET A 410 8.91 -10.23 25.05
N SER A 411 9.80 -11.18 24.76
CA SER A 411 11.20 -10.96 24.43
C SER A 411 11.51 -10.95 22.91
N LYS A 412 10.52 -11.18 22.04
CA LYS A 412 10.69 -11.45 20.59
C LYS A 412 10.12 -10.31 19.67
N PRO A 413 10.82 -9.86 18.60
CA PRO A 413 10.32 -8.95 17.51
C PRO A 413 9.24 -9.58 16.58
N GLN A 414 8.46 -8.89 15.70
CA GLN A 414 7.12 -9.41 15.24
C GLN A 414 6.67 -9.39 13.71
N VAL A 415 6.57 -10.50 12.89
CA VAL A 415 5.64 -10.86 11.71
C VAL A 415 5.36 -12.42 11.59
N LYS A 416 4.35 -12.94 10.84
CA LYS A 416 3.74 -14.30 11.04
C LYS A 416 4.58 -15.55 10.66
N ALA A 417 4.32 -16.32 9.62
CA ALA A 417 4.91 -17.68 9.53
C ALA A 417 6.45 -17.75 9.36
N GLY A 418 7.03 -17.03 8.39
CA GLY A 418 8.49 -17.04 8.16
C GLY A 418 9.30 -16.33 9.24
N VAL A 419 8.63 -15.44 9.98
CA VAL A 419 9.23 -14.67 11.08
C VAL A 419 9.06 -15.43 12.41
N GLU A 420 7.94 -16.11 12.64
CA GLU A 420 7.77 -17.18 13.66
C GLU A 420 8.85 -18.26 13.53
N GLU A 421 9.13 -18.73 12.31
CA GLU A 421 10.24 -19.66 12.03
C GLU A 421 11.62 -19.08 12.35
N ALA A 422 11.78 -17.77 12.29
CA ALA A 422 13.00 -17.06 12.65
C ALA A 422 13.08 -16.74 14.17
N GLY A 423 12.11 -17.19 14.98
CA GLY A 423 12.09 -16.95 16.43
C GLY A 423 11.57 -15.56 16.82
N LEU A 424 10.82 -14.92 15.94
CA LEU A 424 10.18 -13.62 16.10
C LEU A 424 8.63 -13.84 16.21
N VAL A 425 7.88 -13.03 16.96
CA VAL A 425 6.38 -12.98 16.99
C VAL A 425 5.82 -12.58 15.63
N GLY A 426 4.50 -12.48 15.42
CA GLY A 426 3.94 -12.06 14.16
C GLY A 426 2.74 -11.15 14.03
N LEU A 427 2.92 -9.82 14.14
CA LEU A 427 1.79 -8.88 14.12
C LEU A 427 1.53 -8.25 12.75
N ARG A 428 0.50 -8.74 12.09
CA ARG A 428 0.01 -8.21 10.81
C ARG A 428 -0.93 -7.04 11.05
N PHE A 429 -0.74 -5.97 10.29
CA PHE A 429 -1.72 -4.91 10.09
C PHE A 429 -1.82 -4.62 8.59
N ASN A 430 -2.88 -3.91 8.20
CA ASN A 430 -3.12 -3.52 6.82
C ASN A 430 -3.32 -2.01 6.74
N THR A 431 -2.81 -1.42 5.67
CA THR A 431 -3.18 -0.07 5.23
C THR A 431 -4.02 -0.16 3.95
N ILE A 432 -4.54 0.97 3.50
CA ILE A 432 -5.36 1.07 2.29
C ILE A 432 -4.49 0.97 1.03
N GLY A 433 -5.15 0.85 -0.11
CA GLY A 433 -4.57 1.00 -1.43
C GLY A 433 -5.70 1.29 -2.42
N VAL A 434 -5.37 1.94 -3.52
CA VAL A 434 -6.30 2.22 -4.62
C VAL A 434 -5.76 1.59 -5.91
N SER A 435 -6.65 1.16 -6.78
CA SER A 435 -6.29 0.56 -8.07
C SER A 435 -6.33 1.64 -9.16
N ASP A 436 -5.16 2.04 -9.63
CA ASP A 436 -5.05 3.02 -10.71
C ASP A 436 -5.77 2.55 -11.97
N GLY A 437 -5.67 1.25 -12.29
CA GLY A 437 -6.34 0.65 -13.43
C GLY A 437 -7.87 0.72 -13.36
N ILE A 438 -8.48 0.66 -12.17
CA ILE A 438 -9.94 0.79 -12.01
C ILE A 438 -10.36 2.27 -12.01
N SER A 439 -9.57 3.14 -11.38
CA SER A 439 -9.92 4.56 -11.22
C SER A 439 -9.69 5.40 -12.48
N MET A 440 -8.96 4.88 -13.46
CA MET A 440 -8.59 5.58 -14.69
C MET A 440 -9.83 6.09 -15.44
N GLY A 441 -9.79 7.35 -15.90
CA GLY A 441 -10.89 7.99 -16.65
C GLY A 441 -12.11 8.37 -15.78
N THR A 442 -11.93 8.51 -14.46
CA THR A 442 -12.99 8.92 -13.52
C THR A 442 -12.45 9.88 -12.45
N ASP A 443 -13.34 10.59 -11.75
CA ASP A 443 -13.01 11.40 -10.55
C ASP A 443 -12.21 10.64 -9.49
N GLY A 444 -12.33 9.30 -9.47
CA GLY A 444 -11.57 8.43 -8.58
C GLY A 444 -10.05 8.58 -8.73
N MET A 445 -9.56 8.96 -9.92
CA MET A 445 -8.12 9.12 -10.19
C MET A 445 -7.49 10.25 -9.34
N SER A 446 -8.28 11.25 -8.93
CA SER A 446 -7.84 12.28 -7.97
C SER A 446 -7.36 11.69 -6.64
N TYR A 447 -7.85 10.50 -6.27
CA TYR A 447 -7.47 9.81 -5.03
C TYR A 447 -6.27 8.87 -5.20
N SER A 448 -5.72 8.71 -6.41
CA SER A 448 -4.57 7.85 -6.70
C SER A 448 -3.31 8.32 -5.98
N LEU A 449 -2.71 9.44 -6.41
CA LEU A 449 -1.37 9.84 -5.95
C LEU A 449 -1.33 10.11 -4.44
N GLN A 450 -2.35 10.77 -3.90
CA GLN A 450 -2.45 11.07 -2.47
C GLN A 450 -2.56 9.81 -1.60
N SER A 451 -2.98 8.66 -2.15
CA SER A 451 -3.00 7.39 -1.41
C SER A 451 -1.59 6.96 -1.00
N ARG A 452 -0.56 7.35 -1.76
CA ARG A 452 0.87 7.16 -1.40
C ARG A 452 1.18 7.76 -0.03
N ASP A 453 0.74 8.99 0.18
CA ASP A 453 1.01 9.73 1.41
C ASP A 453 0.18 9.17 2.57
N ILE A 454 -1.08 8.80 2.32
CA ILE A 454 -1.91 8.10 3.33
C ILE A 454 -1.30 6.76 3.75
N ILE A 455 -0.75 5.98 2.81
CA ILE A 455 -0.07 4.72 3.09
C ILE A 455 1.16 4.98 3.96
N ALA A 456 1.94 6.00 3.61
CA ALA A 456 3.11 6.39 4.38
C ALA A 456 2.73 6.74 5.83
N ASP A 457 1.76 7.64 5.99
CA ASP A 457 1.27 8.10 7.30
C ASP A 457 0.64 6.94 8.11
N SER A 458 -0.05 6.02 7.46
CA SER A 458 -0.66 4.85 8.11
C SER A 458 0.37 3.91 8.70
N ILE A 459 1.41 3.56 7.92
CA ILE A 459 2.47 2.66 8.37
C ILE A 459 3.30 3.33 9.45
N GLU A 460 3.65 4.60 9.26
CA GLU A 460 4.35 5.42 10.26
C GLU A 460 3.61 5.47 11.60
N THR A 461 2.28 5.68 11.55
CA THR A 461 1.42 5.72 12.73
C THR A 461 1.43 4.38 13.47
N VAL A 462 1.23 3.26 12.77
CA VAL A 462 1.17 1.94 13.42
C VAL A 462 2.54 1.54 13.98
N MET A 463 3.61 1.71 13.19
CA MET A 463 4.97 1.38 13.63
C MET A 463 5.38 2.18 14.87
N SER A 464 5.04 3.47 14.90
CA SER A 464 5.38 4.35 16.02
C SER A 464 4.53 4.09 17.26
N ALA A 465 3.20 3.96 17.09
CA ALA A 465 2.28 3.75 18.20
C ALA A 465 2.42 2.36 18.85
N GLN A 466 2.64 1.33 18.05
CA GLN A 466 2.71 -0.06 18.51
C GLN A 466 4.13 -0.53 18.82
N TRP A 467 5.13 0.35 18.67
CA TRP A 467 6.53 0.07 19.00
C TRP A 467 7.12 -1.16 18.29
N TYR A 468 6.72 -1.43 17.05
CA TYR A 468 7.24 -2.55 16.28
C TYR A 468 8.72 -2.36 15.91
N ASP A 469 9.55 -3.37 16.15
CA ASP A 469 11.00 -3.28 15.96
C ASP A 469 11.43 -3.26 14.49
N ALA A 470 10.64 -3.87 13.60
CA ALA A 470 10.93 -4.01 12.19
C ALA A 470 9.65 -4.03 11.33
N ASN A 471 9.78 -3.74 10.04
CA ASN A 471 8.66 -3.71 9.11
C ASN A 471 8.95 -4.54 7.84
N ILE A 472 8.04 -5.46 7.52
CA ILE A 472 7.98 -6.11 6.21
C ILE A 472 6.71 -5.61 5.52
N SER A 473 6.86 -4.79 4.49
CA SER A 473 5.71 -4.30 3.72
C SER A 473 5.51 -5.10 2.44
N LEU A 474 4.24 -5.40 2.12
CA LEU A 474 3.83 -6.18 0.96
C LEU A 474 2.98 -5.34 -0.03
N PRO A 475 3.55 -4.32 -0.69
CA PRO A 475 2.83 -3.51 -1.67
C PRO A 475 2.64 -4.26 -3.00
N GLY A 476 1.55 -3.97 -3.72
CA GLY A 476 1.22 -4.66 -4.99
C GLY A 476 0.65 -3.80 -6.11
N CYS A 477 0.49 -2.49 -5.91
CA CYS A 477 -0.03 -1.56 -6.92
C CYS A 477 0.75 -0.24 -6.89
N ASP A 478 0.75 0.50 -8.01
CA ASP A 478 1.54 1.68 -8.33
C ASP A 478 1.99 2.52 -7.12
N LYS A 479 1.03 3.13 -6.40
CA LYS A 479 1.32 4.11 -5.34
C LYS A 479 1.69 3.47 -4.00
N ASN A 480 1.49 2.15 -3.84
CA ASN A 480 1.77 1.45 -2.59
C ASN A 480 3.27 1.34 -2.31
N MET A 481 4.06 0.97 -3.32
CA MET A 481 5.51 0.78 -3.19
C MET A 481 6.20 2.04 -2.62
N PRO A 482 6.09 3.23 -3.26
CA PRO A 482 6.70 4.43 -2.70
C PRO A 482 6.13 4.83 -1.33
N GLY A 483 4.83 4.62 -1.06
CA GLY A 483 4.24 4.90 0.25
C GLY A 483 4.88 4.06 1.37
N THR A 484 5.11 2.77 1.12
CA THR A 484 5.78 1.88 2.09
C THR A 484 7.22 2.29 2.34
N ILE A 485 7.98 2.62 1.29
CA ILE A 485 9.38 3.05 1.44
C ILE A 485 9.49 4.40 2.14
N MET A 486 8.60 5.34 1.84
CA MET A 486 8.54 6.62 2.57
C MET A 486 8.33 6.40 4.07
N ALA A 487 7.42 5.50 4.47
CA ALA A 487 7.22 5.18 5.88
C ALA A 487 8.46 4.53 6.52
N MET A 488 9.08 3.58 5.82
CA MET A 488 10.32 2.93 6.29
C MET A 488 11.43 3.95 6.54
N ALA A 489 11.61 4.91 5.62
CA ALA A 489 12.62 5.96 5.73
C ALA A 489 12.34 6.95 6.88
N ARG A 490 11.07 7.32 7.12
CA ARG A 490 10.65 8.20 8.23
C ARG A 490 10.84 7.54 9.59
N VAL A 491 10.35 6.30 9.73
CA VAL A 491 10.46 5.53 10.99
C VAL A 491 11.89 5.05 11.24
N ASN A 492 12.64 4.81 10.17
CA ASN A 492 14.04 4.38 10.15
C ASN A 492 14.34 3.18 11.06
N ARG A 493 13.48 2.17 11.02
CA ARG A 493 13.68 0.87 11.71
C ARG A 493 14.00 -0.21 10.68
N PRO A 494 14.74 -1.29 11.03
CA PRO A 494 15.05 -2.39 10.11
C PRO A 494 13.82 -2.82 9.31
N SER A 495 13.89 -2.68 7.99
CA SER A 495 12.73 -2.89 7.13
C SER A 495 13.13 -3.44 5.77
N LEU A 496 12.23 -4.18 5.14
CA LEU A 496 12.36 -4.59 3.74
C LEU A 496 10.99 -4.59 3.05
N MET A 497 11.01 -4.39 1.73
CA MET A 497 9.84 -4.49 0.88
C MET A 497 9.81 -5.85 0.18
N ILE A 498 8.63 -6.46 0.11
CA ILE A 498 8.33 -7.61 -0.74
C ILE A 498 7.29 -7.17 -1.76
N TYR A 499 7.68 -7.06 -3.03
CA TYR A 499 6.72 -6.72 -4.07
C TYR A 499 5.74 -7.87 -4.29
N GLY A 500 4.44 -7.56 -4.42
CA GLY A 500 3.38 -8.54 -4.66
C GLY A 500 3.52 -9.32 -5.97
N GLY A 501 4.29 -8.80 -6.93
CA GLY A 501 4.60 -9.44 -8.20
C GLY A 501 3.76 -8.91 -9.37
N THR A 502 4.30 -9.05 -10.57
CA THR A 502 3.62 -8.69 -11.82
C THR A 502 2.51 -9.68 -12.16
N ILE A 503 1.44 -9.21 -12.80
CA ILE A 503 0.43 -10.06 -13.46
C ILE A 503 1.06 -10.75 -14.66
N LYS A 504 0.57 -11.95 -14.99
CA LYS A 504 0.89 -12.62 -16.26
C LYS A 504 0.17 -11.95 -17.43
N PRO A 505 0.75 -11.95 -18.65
CA PRO A 505 0.06 -11.43 -19.81
C PRO A 505 -1.21 -12.25 -20.14
N GLY A 506 -2.21 -11.55 -20.65
CA GLY A 506 -3.42 -12.14 -21.22
C GLY A 506 -3.23 -12.56 -22.68
N TYR A 507 -4.19 -13.30 -23.23
CA TYR A 507 -4.17 -13.70 -24.65
C TYR A 507 -5.57 -13.58 -25.27
N SER A 508 -5.66 -12.92 -26.42
CA SER A 508 -6.92 -12.78 -27.16
C SER A 508 -7.33 -14.13 -27.76
N LYS A 509 -8.62 -14.44 -27.69
CA LYS A 509 -9.20 -15.63 -28.35
C LYS A 509 -9.67 -15.34 -29.76
N LEU A 510 -10.00 -14.08 -30.08
CA LEU A 510 -10.48 -13.65 -31.40
C LEU A 510 -9.42 -12.95 -32.27
N GLY A 511 -8.26 -12.62 -31.72
CA GLY A 511 -7.17 -11.91 -32.41
C GLY A 511 -5.90 -12.75 -32.53
N ASP A 512 -5.99 -13.95 -33.10
CA ASP A 512 -4.85 -14.85 -33.40
C ASP A 512 -3.87 -15.10 -32.23
N GLY A 513 -4.37 -15.11 -30.99
CA GLY A 513 -3.54 -15.31 -29.80
C GLY A 513 -2.68 -14.10 -29.42
N ALA A 514 -3.03 -12.89 -29.89
CA ALA A 514 -2.33 -11.65 -29.55
C ALA A 514 -2.22 -11.46 -28.03
N THR A 515 -1.03 -11.05 -27.57
CA THR A 515 -0.74 -10.81 -26.16
C THR A 515 -1.42 -9.54 -25.65
N LEU A 516 -2.23 -9.68 -24.61
CA LEU A 516 -3.03 -8.62 -24.02
C LEU A 516 -2.51 -8.20 -22.64
N ASP A 517 -2.78 -6.94 -22.29
CA ASP A 517 -2.56 -6.35 -20.98
C ASP A 517 -3.61 -5.28 -20.68
N VAL A 518 -3.52 -4.62 -19.52
CA VAL A 518 -4.47 -3.56 -19.15
C VAL A 518 -4.53 -2.41 -20.17
N VAL A 519 -3.40 -2.07 -20.81
CA VAL A 519 -3.36 -1.03 -21.85
C VAL A 519 -4.11 -1.47 -23.11
N SER A 520 -4.04 -2.76 -23.45
CA SER A 520 -4.84 -3.35 -24.54
C SER A 520 -6.34 -3.14 -24.30
N ALA A 521 -6.81 -3.31 -23.04
CA ALA A 521 -8.20 -3.03 -22.68
C ALA A 521 -8.57 -1.55 -22.86
N PHE A 522 -7.70 -0.61 -22.47
CA PHE A 522 -7.94 0.82 -22.68
C PHE A 522 -7.97 1.21 -24.17
N GLN A 523 -7.00 0.72 -24.95
CA GLN A 523 -6.91 0.98 -26.39
C GLN A 523 -8.09 0.37 -27.16
N SER A 524 -8.68 -0.72 -26.66
CA SER A 524 -9.82 -1.38 -27.31
C SER A 524 -11.02 -0.45 -27.49
N PHE A 525 -11.26 0.51 -26.58
CA PHE A 525 -12.34 1.47 -26.74
C PHE A 525 -12.06 2.43 -27.91
N GLY A 526 -10.85 2.98 -27.99
CA GLY A 526 -10.44 3.85 -29.10
C GLY A 526 -10.51 3.12 -30.45
N GLY A 527 -10.05 1.87 -30.50
CA GLY A 527 -10.15 1.03 -31.71
C GLY A 527 -11.60 0.74 -32.12
N TYR A 528 -12.50 0.52 -31.16
CA TYR A 528 -13.93 0.31 -31.43
C TYR A 528 -14.60 1.59 -31.94
N ALA A 529 -14.34 2.73 -31.30
CA ALA A 529 -14.90 4.02 -31.69
C ALA A 529 -14.42 4.46 -33.09
N ALA A 530 -13.18 4.15 -33.45
CA ALA A 530 -12.62 4.38 -34.78
C ALA A 530 -13.08 3.36 -35.84
N GLY A 531 -13.87 2.34 -35.46
CA GLY A 531 -14.33 1.28 -36.37
C GLY A 531 -13.24 0.28 -36.79
N LEU A 532 -12.10 0.24 -36.08
CA LEU A 532 -10.97 -0.66 -36.36
C LEU A 532 -11.17 -2.07 -35.80
N ILE A 533 -11.94 -2.21 -34.71
CA ILE A 533 -12.30 -3.51 -34.12
C ILE A 533 -13.82 -3.60 -33.87
N THR A 534 -14.36 -4.82 -33.86
CA THR A 534 -15.77 -5.07 -33.56
C THR A 534 -16.05 -5.09 -32.05
N GLU A 535 -17.32 -4.98 -31.66
CA GLU A 535 -17.72 -5.08 -30.25
C GLU A 535 -17.37 -6.45 -29.63
N ASP A 536 -17.45 -7.53 -30.41
CA ASP A 536 -17.05 -8.87 -29.97
C ASP A 536 -15.55 -8.94 -29.72
N GLN A 537 -14.73 -8.35 -30.60
CA GLN A 537 -13.28 -8.25 -30.41
C GLN A 537 -12.93 -7.40 -29.19
N ARG A 538 -13.61 -6.26 -28.99
CA ARG A 538 -13.45 -5.42 -27.80
C ARG A 538 -13.79 -6.19 -26.51
N CYS A 539 -14.91 -6.92 -26.50
CA CYS A 539 -15.31 -7.77 -25.38
C CYS A 539 -14.29 -8.88 -25.09
N ASP A 540 -13.74 -9.52 -26.12
CA ASP A 540 -12.67 -10.51 -25.97
C ASP A 540 -11.41 -9.91 -25.34
N ILE A 541 -10.97 -8.74 -25.82
CA ILE A 541 -9.81 -8.04 -25.25
C ILE A 541 -10.04 -7.76 -23.76
N VAL A 542 -11.18 -7.15 -23.40
CA VAL A 542 -11.49 -6.79 -22.01
C VAL A 542 -11.53 -8.01 -21.10
N ARG A 543 -12.15 -9.12 -21.54
CA ARG A 543 -12.29 -10.35 -20.73
C ARG A 543 -10.97 -11.08 -20.49
N ASN A 544 -10.01 -10.95 -21.40
CA ASN A 544 -8.76 -11.73 -21.34
C ASN A 544 -7.52 -10.88 -20.99
N SER A 545 -7.63 -9.56 -20.85
CA SER A 545 -6.48 -8.68 -20.56
C SER A 545 -5.86 -8.85 -19.16
N CYS A 546 -6.64 -9.31 -18.18
CA CYS A 546 -6.20 -9.48 -16.79
C CYS A 546 -6.50 -10.92 -16.32
N PRO A 547 -5.62 -11.91 -16.59
CA PRO A 547 -5.91 -13.33 -16.37
C PRO A 547 -5.84 -13.78 -14.89
N GLY A 548 -5.27 -12.96 -14.01
CA GLY A 548 -5.01 -13.34 -12.62
C GLY A 548 -4.57 -12.17 -11.73
N PRO A 549 -4.06 -12.45 -10.52
CA PRO A 549 -3.54 -11.44 -9.61
C PRO A 549 -2.17 -10.90 -10.06
N GLY A 550 -1.83 -9.71 -9.59
CA GLY A 550 -0.55 -9.04 -9.82
C GLY A 550 -0.72 -7.62 -10.33
N ALA A 551 0.36 -6.82 -10.27
CA ALA A 551 0.34 -5.46 -10.83
C ALA A 551 0.45 -5.47 -12.37
N CYS A 552 0.20 -4.33 -13.01
CA CYS A 552 0.22 -4.21 -14.47
C CYS A 552 1.54 -4.72 -15.10
N GLY A 553 1.44 -5.52 -16.16
CA GLY A 553 2.55 -6.36 -16.67
C GLY A 553 3.71 -5.64 -17.37
N GLY A 554 3.46 -4.48 -17.97
CA GLY A 554 4.50 -3.67 -18.62
C GLY A 554 5.40 -2.93 -17.63
N MET A 555 6.37 -2.18 -18.13
CA MET A 555 7.22 -1.27 -17.34
C MET A 555 6.47 0.04 -16.99
N TYR A 556 5.27 -0.11 -16.44
CA TYR A 556 4.48 0.98 -15.86
C TYR A 556 5.00 1.32 -14.45
N THR A 557 4.30 2.18 -13.71
CA THR A 557 4.80 2.64 -12.40
C THR A 557 5.05 1.51 -11.43
N ALA A 558 4.17 0.49 -11.33
CA ALA A 558 4.37 -0.60 -10.40
C ALA A 558 5.69 -1.36 -10.61
N ASN A 559 5.92 -1.88 -11.82
CA ASN A 559 7.14 -2.61 -12.15
C ASN A 559 8.38 -1.71 -12.19
N THR A 560 8.22 -0.43 -12.57
CA THR A 560 9.31 0.57 -12.50
C THR A 560 9.74 0.77 -11.05
N MET A 561 8.79 1.02 -10.13
CA MET A 561 9.10 1.26 -8.72
C MET A 561 9.60 0.00 -8.04
N ALA A 562 9.02 -1.17 -8.32
CA ALA A 562 9.53 -2.43 -7.78
C ALA A 562 11.00 -2.65 -8.18
N SER A 563 11.32 -2.47 -9.46
CA SER A 563 12.68 -2.63 -9.98
C SER A 563 13.63 -1.58 -9.39
N ALA A 564 13.22 -0.31 -9.36
CA ALA A 564 13.99 0.78 -8.76
C ALA A 564 14.28 0.54 -7.28
N ILE A 565 13.33 -0.02 -6.51
CA ILE A 565 13.49 -0.32 -5.08
C ILE A 565 14.41 -1.54 -4.87
N GLU A 566 14.41 -2.51 -5.77
CA GLU A 566 15.39 -3.61 -5.75
C GLU A 566 16.81 -3.08 -6.04
N ALA A 567 16.97 -2.18 -7.02
CA ALA A 567 18.25 -1.51 -7.31
C ALA A 567 18.73 -0.58 -6.17
N LEU A 568 17.79 0.05 -5.47
CA LEU A 568 18.03 0.83 -4.25
C LEU A 568 18.50 -0.05 -3.09
N GLY A 569 18.28 -1.37 -3.16
CA GLY A 569 18.67 -2.33 -2.13
C GLY A 569 17.64 -2.55 -1.03
N MET A 570 16.40 -2.07 -1.19
CA MET A 570 15.32 -2.16 -0.20
C MET A 570 14.38 -3.37 -0.39
N ALA A 571 14.65 -4.20 -1.40
CA ALA A 571 13.97 -5.47 -1.65
C ALA A 571 15.00 -6.60 -1.84
N LEU A 572 14.58 -7.85 -1.64
CA LEU A 572 15.42 -9.00 -1.91
C LEU A 572 15.65 -9.14 -3.43
N PRO A 573 16.80 -9.69 -3.87
CA PRO A 573 17.00 -10.01 -5.29
C PRO A 573 15.83 -10.84 -5.84
N TYR A 574 15.40 -10.51 -7.06
CA TYR A 574 14.24 -11.09 -7.77
C TYR A 574 12.85 -10.64 -7.30
N SER A 575 12.74 -9.86 -6.22
CA SER A 575 11.44 -9.40 -5.72
C SER A 575 10.62 -8.69 -6.80
N SER A 576 11.25 -7.83 -7.59
CA SER A 576 10.58 -7.01 -8.62
C SER A 576 10.17 -7.77 -9.87
N SER A 577 10.85 -8.88 -10.19
CA SER A 577 10.64 -9.62 -11.44
C SER A 577 9.86 -10.92 -11.27
N THR A 578 9.80 -11.49 -10.07
CA THR A 578 9.03 -12.72 -9.81
C THR A 578 7.52 -12.46 -9.96
N PRO A 579 6.81 -13.14 -10.89
CA PRO A 579 5.37 -12.98 -11.07
C PRO A 579 4.56 -13.31 -9.82
N ALA A 580 3.38 -12.71 -9.67
CA ALA A 580 2.58 -12.84 -8.44
C ALA A 580 2.12 -14.28 -8.16
N GLU A 581 1.81 -15.04 -9.20
CA GLU A 581 1.40 -16.45 -9.10
C GLU A 581 2.58 -17.43 -9.10
N ASP A 582 3.81 -16.96 -9.27
CA ASP A 582 4.97 -17.83 -9.26
C ASP A 582 5.19 -18.40 -7.83
N PRO A 583 5.39 -19.72 -7.67
CA PRO A 583 5.67 -20.32 -6.36
C PRO A 583 6.84 -19.66 -5.63
N LEU A 584 7.84 -19.13 -6.35
CA LEU A 584 8.99 -18.43 -5.77
C LEU A 584 8.58 -17.19 -4.97
N LYS A 585 7.48 -16.52 -5.31
CA LYS A 585 6.96 -15.38 -4.54
C LYS A 585 6.59 -15.79 -3.10
N ARG A 586 6.02 -16.99 -2.93
CA ARG A 586 5.71 -17.54 -1.60
C ARG A 586 6.97 -17.91 -0.82
N VAL A 587 8.00 -18.41 -1.52
CA VAL A 587 9.30 -18.71 -0.93
C VAL A 587 9.97 -17.43 -0.43
N GLU A 588 9.98 -16.38 -1.24
CA GLU A 588 10.47 -15.04 -0.86
C GLU A 588 9.78 -14.51 0.39
N CYS A 589 8.44 -14.55 0.44
CA CYS A 589 7.65 -14.15 1.61
C CYS A 589 8.05 -14.88 2.90
N ARG A 590 8.41 -16.17 2.80
CA ARG A 590 8.85 -16.97 3.95
C ARG A 590 10.29 -16.62 4.35
N LEU A 591 11.18 -16.44 3.38
CA LEU A 591 12.59 -16.12 3.61
C LEU A 591 12.81 -14.71 4.17
N ALA A 592 11.91 -13.78 3.87
CA ALA A 592 11.95 -12.42 4.41
C ALA A 592 12.08 -12.38 5.94
N GLY A 593 11.55 -13.38 6.64
CA GLY A 593 11.68 -13.44 8.09
C GLY A 593 13.09 -13.71 8.61
N ARG A 594 13.91 -14.42 7.83
CA ARG A 594 15.34 -14.61 8.15
C ARG A 594 16.12 -13.34 7.88
N TYR A 595 15.84 -12.66 6.76
CA TYR A 595 16.52 -11.42 6.41
C TYR A 595 16.18 -10.29 7.39
N VAL A 596 14.93 -10.15 7.80
CA VAL A 596 14.56 -9.11 8.80
C VAL A 596 15.22 -9.36 10.16
N LEU A 597 15.37 -10.63 10.57
CA LEU A 597 16.11 -10.97 11.79
C LEU A 597 17.58 -10.54 11.69
N GLU A 598 18.20 -10.74 10.53
CA GLU A 598 19.58 -10.34 10.30
C GLU A 598 19.76 -8.82 10.29
N LEU A 599 18.82 -8.09 9.66
CA LEU A 599 18.80 -6.63 9.71
C LEU A 599 18.65 -6.11 11.14
N LEU A 600 17.82 -6.78 11.96
CA LEU A 600 17.68 -6.47 13.38
C LEU A 600 18.97 -6.72 14.17
N ARG A 601 19.64 -7.87 13.92
CA ARG A 601 20.92 -8.23 14.58
C ARG A 601 22.02 -7.21 14.29
N ARG A 602 22.11 -6.77 13.04
CA ARG A 602 23.12 -5.81 12.58
C ARG A 602 22.71 -4.35 12.72
N ASP A 603 21.46 -4.11 13.14
CA ASP A 603 20.83 -2.79 13.15
C ASP A 603 20.93 -2.03 11.83
N VAL A 604 20.80 -2.74 10.71
CA VAL A 604 20.80 -2.13 9.38
C VAL A 604 19.42 -1.52 9.14
N LYS A 605 19.37 -0.20 9.02
CA LYS A 605 18.15 0.58 8.87
C LYS A 605 18.00 1.11 7.44
N PRO A 606 16.79 1.53 7.03
CA PRO A 606 16.52 2.05 5.70
C PRO A 606 17.47 3.19 5.28
N ARG A 607 17.79 4.13 6.17
CA ARG A 607 18.72 5.23 5.84
C ARG A 607 20.19 4.79 5.67
N ASP A 608 20.56 3.63 6.21
CA ASP A 608 21.90 3.04 5.98
C ASP A 608 22.02 2.44 4.56
N ILE A 609 20.89 2.06 3.96
CA ILE A 609 20.78 1.46 2.61
C ILE A 609 20.52 2.55 1.56
N MET A 610 19.53 3.41 1.81
CA MET A 610 18.99 4.39 0.87
C MET A 610 19.87 5.65 0.79
N THR A 611 21.12 5.49 0.36
CA THR A 611 22.08 6.59 0.13
C THR A 611 21.89 7.24 -1.23
N LEU A 612 22.51 8.41 -1.48
CA LEU A 612 22.50 9.05 -2.81
C LEU A 612 23.01 8.12 -3.92
N ALA A 613 24.05 7.32 -3.65
CA ALA A 613 24.56 6.34 -4.60
C ALA A 613 23.53 5.23 -4.91
N ALA A 614 22.77 4.79 -3.90
CA ALA A 614 21.70 3.82 -4.09
C ALA A 614 20.51 4.41 -4.87
N PHE A 615 20.16 5.69 -4.64
CA PHE A 615 19.19 6.40 -5.47
C PHE A 615 19.68 6.56 -6.91
N GLU A 616 20.97 6.80 -7.13
CA GLU A 616 21.56 6.83 -8.47
C GLU A 616 21.48 5.47 -9.17
N ASN A 617 21.74 4.36 -8.47
CA ASN A 617 21.51 3.01 -9.00
C ASN A 617 20.05 2.78 -9.41
N ALA A 618 19.09 3.25 -8.60
CA ALA A 618 17.68 3.19 -8.92
C ALA A 618 17.35 3.99 -10.19
N MET A 619 17.88 5.21 -10.32
CA MET A 619 17.71 6.05 -11.53
C MET A 619 18.32 5.39 -12.77
N VAL A 620 19.53 4.80 -12.65
CA VAL A 620 20.20 4.08 -13.75
C VAL A 620 19.31 2.95 -14.26
N LEU A 621 18.74 2.15 -13.36
CA LEU A 621 17.85 1.07 -13.77
C LEU A 621 16.58 1.60 -14.45
N VAL A 622 15.96 2.66 -13.91
CA VAL A 622 14.78 3.30 -14.53
C VAL A 622 15.06 3.76 -15.96
N MET A 623 16.22 4.38 -16.21
CA MET A 623 16.62 4.83 -17.55
C MET A 623 16.86 3.65 -18.49
N ALA A 624 17.64 2.65 -18.03
CA ALA A 624 18.00 1.47 -18.79
C ALA A 624 16.76 0.66 -19.22
N THR A 625 15.73 0.60 -18.37
CA THR A 625 14.56 -0.24 -18.62
C THR A 625 13.34 0.48 -19.20
N GLY A 626 13.42 1.77 -19.51
CA GLY A 626 12.26 2.47 -20.10
C GLY A 626 11.16 2.85 -19.10
N GLY A 627 11.53 3.02 -17.82
CA GLY A 627 10.60 3.21 -16.69
C GLY A 627 9.62 4.37 -16.78
N SER A 628 8.58 4.35 -15.95
CA SER A 628 7.57 5.42 -15.89
C SER A 628 8.13 6.78 -15.44
N THR A 629 7.61 7.87 -16.00
CA THR A 629 7.87 9.26 -15.56
C THR A 629 7.48 9.48 -14.09
N ASN A 630 6.49 8.72 -13.57
CA ASN A 630 6.10 8.73 -12.16
C ASN A 630 7.25 8.37 -11.21
N ALA A 631 8.27 7.63 -11.68
CA ALA A 631 9.44 7.31 -10.89
C ALA A 631 10.18 8.56 -10.39
N VAL A 632 10.18 9.64 -11.17
CA VAL A 632 10.77 10.94 -10.78
C VAL A 632 10.10 11.47 -9.52
N LEU A 633 8.77 11.52 -9.49
CA LEU A 633 7.99 11.99 -8.34
C LEU A 633 8.18 11.11 -7.10
N HIS A 634 8.27 9.79 -7.31
CA HIS A 634 8.36 8.82 -6.24
C HIS A 634 9.75 8.76 -5.61
N LEU A 635 10.81 8.70 -6.41
CA LEU A 635 12.18 8.68 -5.92
C LEU A 635 12.56 9.99 -5.21
N ILE A 636 12.12 11.15 -5.70
CA ILE A 636 12.30 12.43 -4.99
C ILE A 636 11.58 12.40 -3.62
N ALA A 637 10.35 11.87 -3.58
CA ALA A 637 9.61 11.77 -2.32
C ALA A 637 10.25 10.80 -1.32
N MET A 638 10.78 9.67 -1.81
CA MET A 638 11.52 8.70 -1.00
C MET A 638 12.85 9.26 -0.49
N ALA A 639 13.60 9.98 -1.33
CA ALA A 639 14.84 10.65 -0.95
C ALA A 639 14.60 11.69 0.14
N ARG A 640 13.53 12.50 0.00
CA ARG A 640 13.11 13.46 1.04
C ARG A 640 12.75 12.79 2.36
N ALA A 641 12.11 11.61 2.33
CA ALA A 641 11.80 10.86 3.56
C ALA A 641 13.07 10.35 4.27
N CYS A 642 14.18 10.19 3.53
CA CYS A 642 15.52 9.94 4.06
C CYS A 642 16.31 11.21 4.41
N GLU A 643 15.72 12.40 4.26
CA GLU A 643 16.41 13.69 4.42
C GLU A 643 17.58 13.89 3.42
N LEU A 644 17.44 13.33 2.21
CA LEU A 644 18.39 13.51 1.11
C LEU A 644 17.87 14.50 0.06
N ASP A 645 18.78 15.29 -0.50
CA ASP A 645 18.49 16.18 -1.62
C ASP A 645 18.66 15.42 -2.95
N LEU A 646 17.54 15.18 -3.64
CA LEU A 646 17.49 14.60 -4.97
C LEU A 646 16.64 15.51 -5.86
N THR A 647 17.20 15.97 -6.97
CA THR A 647 16.63 17.01 -7.83
C THR A 647 16.32 16.49 -9.23
N LEU A 648 15.56 17.26 -10.02
CA LEU A 648 15.28 16.90 -11.43
C LEU A 648 16.59 16.83 -12.25
N ASP A 649 17.56 17.69 -11.97
CA ASP A 649 18.85 17.69 -12.67
C ASP A 649 19.65 16.40 -12.45
N ASP A 650 19.47 15.72 -11.32
CA ASP A 650 20.09 14.41 -11.07
C ASP A 650 19.54 13.35 -12.02
N PHE A 651 18.23 13.39 -12.32
CA PHE A 651 17.63 12.50 -13.32
C PHE A 651 18.15 12.81 -14.71
N GLN A 652 18.31 14.09 -15.07
CA GLN A 652 18.85 14.45 -16.39
C GLN A 652 20.31 13.97 -16.53
N ARG A 653 21.16 14.21 -15.52
CA ARG A 653 22.55 13.73 -15.51
C ARG A 653 22.66 12.22 -15.71
N VAL A 654 21.75 11.45 -15.09
CA VAL A 654 21.71 9.99 -15.27
C VAL A 654 21.14 9.61 -16.65
N SER A 655 20.09 10.30 -17.11
CA SER A 655 19.51 10.08 -18.43
C SER A 655 20.52 10.31 -19.56
N ASP A 656 21.34 11.35 -19.46
CA ASP A 656 22.34 11.69 -20.47
C ASP A 656 23.40 10.59 -20.66
N ARG A 657 23.73 9.84 -19.60
CA ARG A 657 24.81 8.83 -19.62
C ARG A 657 24.32 7.38 -19.76
N VAL A 658 23.06 7.09 -19.49
CA VAL A 658 22.54 5.71 -19.46
C VAL A 658 21.69 5.44 -20.70
N PRO A 659 22.08 4.46 -21.55
CA PRO A 659 21.29 4.11 -22.72
C PRO A 659 20.01 3.34 -22.33
N PHE A 660 18.95 3.54 -23.12
CA PHE A 660 17.71 2.77 -23.00
C PHE A 660 17.84 1.44 -23.76
N ILE A 661 17.81 0.32 -23.03
CA ILE A 661 18.15 -1.01 -23.57
C ILE A 661 17.04 -2.06 -23.45
N ALA A 662 16.02 -1.88 -22.60
CA ALA A 662 14.99 -2.91 -22.44
C ALA A 662 13.84 -2.73 -23.45
N ASP A 663 13.57 -3.76 -24.25
CA ASP A 663 12.46 -3.79 -25.21
C ASP A 663 11.13 -4.15 -24.51
N LEU A 664 10.72 -3.32 -23.55
CA LEU A 664 9.56 -3.57 -22.69
C LEU A 664 8.41 -2.61 -22.99
N LYS A 665 7.17 -3.12 -22.97
CA LYS A 665 5.96 -2.30 -23.01
C LYS A 665 6.03 -1.22 -21.93
N PRO A 666 5.58 0.02 -22.19
CA PRO A 666 4.86 0.46 -23.39
C PRO A 666 5.76 0.88 -24.57
N SER A 667 7.08 0.98 -24.38
CA SER A 667 8.01 1.43 -25.44
C SER A 667 8.44 0.31 -26.39
N GLY A 668 8.35 -0.93 -25.94
CA GLY A 668 8.81 -2.13 -26.61
C GLY A 668 7.78 -3.26 -26.62
N LYS A 669 8.25 -4.48 -26.96
CA LYS A 669 7.40 -5.66 -27.18
C LYS A 669 7.08 -6.45 -25.91
N TYR A 670 8.06 -6.64 -25.04
CA TYR A 670 8.03 -7.63 -23.96
C TYR A 670 7.41 -7.10 -22.66
N VAL A 671 7.11 -8.00 -21.71
CA VAL A 671 6.56 -7.66 -20.37
C VAL A 671 7.49 -8.13 -19.25
N MET A 672 7.20 -7.79 -17.99
CA MET A 672 8.04 -8.15 -16.84
C MET A 672 8.20 -9.68 -16.65
N GLU A 673 7.21 -10.48 -17.08
CA GLU A 673 7.34 -11.94 -17.08
C GLU A 673 8.50 -12.40 -17.98
N ASP A 674 8.75 -11.73 -19.10
CA ASP A 674 9.85 -12.06 -20.00
C ASP A 674 11.20 -11.66 -19.40
N VAL A 675 11.26 -10.54 -18.67
CA VAL A 675 12.42 -10.16 -17.86
C VAL A 675 12.76 -11.27 -16.86
N HIS A 676 11.76 -11.82 -16.17
CA HIS A 676 11.97 -12.95 -15.26
C HIS A 676 12.59 -14.16 -15.97
N LYS A 677 12.07 -14.53 -17.15
CA LYS A 677 12.55 -15.67 -17.96
C LYS A 677 14.00 -15.54 -18.43
N VAL A 678 14.50 -14.31 -18.62
CA VAL A 678 15.86 -14.04 -19.11
C VAL A 678 16.89 -13.79 -18.01
N GLY A 679 16.49 -13.88 -16.74
CA GLY A 679 17.39 -13.75 -15.58
C GLY A 679 16.94 -12.74 -14.52
N GLY A 680 15.80 -12.07 -14.72
CA GLY A 680 15.21 -11.13 -13.77
C GLY A 680 15.96 -9.80 -13.66
N THR A 681 15.48 -8.96 -12.76
CA THR A 681 16.12 -7.67 -12.42
C THR A 681 17.59 -7.81 -11.98
N PRO A 682 17.99 -8.84 -11.20
CA PRO A 682 19.39 -9.05 -10.85
C PRO A 682 20.30 -9.24 -12.07
N ALA A 683 19.84 -9.92 -13.13
CA ALA A 683 20.64 -10.10 -14.34
C ALA A 683 20.90 -8.77 -15.07
N ILE A 684 19.90 -7.87 -15.09
CA ILE A 684 20.05 -6.51 -15.66
C ILE A 684 21.04 -5.71 -14.82
N LEU A 685 20.88 -5.69 -13.50
CA LEU A 685 21.78 -4.99 -12.58
C LEU A 685 23.22 -5.51 -12.68
N LYS A 686 23.41 -6.82 -12.81
CA LYS A 686 24.72 -7.45 -13.03
C LYS A 686 25.35 -6.98 -14.34
N TYR A 687 24.57 -6.94 -15.42
CA TYR A 687 25.03 -6.46 -16.72
C TYR A 687 25.45 -4.98 -16.67
N LEU A 688 24.65 -4.13 -16.04
CA LEU A 688 24.96 -2.70 -15.85
C LEU A 688 26.17 -2.47 -14.93
N HIS A 689 26.30 -3.27 -13.87
CA HIS A 689 27.45 -3.21 -12.95
C HIS A 689 28.76 -3.60 -13.65
N GLN A 690 28.75 -4.66 -14.49
CA GLN A 690 29.92 -5.07 -15.29
C GLN A 690 30.41 -3.97 -16.24
N HIS A 691 29.53 -3.04 -16.63
CA HIS A 691 29.85 -1.89 -17.48
C HIS A 691 30.03 -0.59 -16.69
N ASN A 692 30.19 -0.68 -15.36
CA ASN A 692 30.42 0.46 -14.46
C ASN A 692 29.31 1.54 -14.48
N LEU A 693 28.08 1.15 -14.80
CA LEU A 693 26.93 2.08 -14.76
C LEU A 693 26.25 2.10 -13.39
N VAL A 694 26.37 1.00 -12.63
CA VAL A 694 25.80 0.78 -11.29
C VAL A 694 26.91 0.63 -10.27
N ASP A 695 26.79 1.36 -9.16
CA ASP A 695 27.68 1.25 -8.01
C ASP A 695 27.35 -0.02 -7.20
N GLY A 696 28.27 -0.98 -7.24
CA GLY A 696 28.12 -2.24 -6.53
C GLY A 696 28.39 -2.16 -5.02
N THR A 697 28.90 -1.05 -4.50
CA THR A 697 29.30 -0.91 -3.08
C THR A 697 28.13 -0.66 -2.14
N CYS A 698 26.97 -0.25 -2.67
CA CYS A 698 25.76 0.04 -1.90
C CYS A 698 25.29 -1.18 -1.08
N LEU A 699 25.02 -0.98 0.20
CA LEU A 699 24.44 -1.99 1.10
C LEU A 699 22.99 -2.31 0.70
N THR A 700 22.52 -3.54 0.94
CA THR A 700 21.12 -3.94 0.70
C THR A 700 20.49 -4.62 1.92
N VAL A 701 19.18 -4.87 1.85
CA VAL A 701 18.39 -5.60 2.88
C VAL A 701 18.85 -7.04 3.13
N THR A 702 19.72 -7.58 2.29
CA THR A 702 20.40 -8.86 2.54
C THR A 702 21.51 -8.77 3.59
N GLY A 703 21.90 -7.55 3.96
CA GLY A 703 23.10 -7.26 4.76
C GLY A 703 24.40 -7.30 3.95
N LYS A 704 24.35 -7.62 2.65
CA LYS A 704 25.50 -7.61 1.74
C LYS A 704 25.43 -6.40 0.81
N THR A 705 26.55 -6.09 0.17
CA THR A 705 26.60 -5.09 -0.90
C THR A 705 25.86 -5.57 -2.15
N LEU A 706 25.48 -4.66 -3.04
CA LEU A 706 24.85 -4.99 -4.30
C LEU A 706 25.74 -5.91 -5.15
N ALA A 707 27.04 -5.63 -5.25
CA ALA A 707 27.99 -6.48 -5.98
C ALA A 707 28.06 -7.91 -5.45
N GLU A 708 28.09 -8.10 -4.13
CA GLU A 708 28.09 -9.44 -3.51
C GLU A 708 26.83 -10.23 -3.83
N ASN A 709 25.66 -9.57 -3.84
CA ASN A 709 24.41 -10.21 -4.23
C ASN A 709 24.39 -10.57 -5.73
N LEU A 710 24.86 -9.67 -6.58
CA LEU A 710 24.91 -9.88 -8.04
C LEU A 710 25.93 -10.96 -8.42
N ALA A 711 26.99 -11.16 -7.64
CA ALA A 711 27.98 -12.20 -7.89
C ALA A 711 27.35 -13.60 -7.90
N THR A 712 26.43 -13.87 -6.98
CA THR A 712 25.73 -15.16 -6.87
C THR A 712 24.60 -15.35 -7.90
N CYS A 713 24.04 -14.26 -8.42
CA CYS A 713 22.96 -14.35 -9.42
C CYS A 713 23.48 -14.75 -10.82
N PRO A 714 22.77 -15.59 -11.58
CA PRO A 714 23.04 -15.77 -13.01
C PRO A 714 22.95 -14.43 -13.78
N GLY A 715 23.74 -14.32 -14.85
CA GLY A 715 23.64 -13.21 -15.79
C GLY A 715 22.45 -13.34 -16.74
N LEU A 716 22.35 -12.42 -17.70
CA LEU A 716 21.33 -12.50 -18.75
C LEU A 716 21.50 -13.79 -19.56
N ARG A 717 20.38 -14.44 -19.87
CA ARG A 717 20.37 -15.68 -20.67
C ARG A 717 20.99 -15.43 -22.05
N GLU A 718 21.85 -16.35 -22.51
CA GLU A 718 22.47 -16.24 -23.83
C GLU A 718 21.41 -16.25 -24.95
N GLY A 719 21.54 -15.32 -25.91
CA GLY A 719 20.65 -15.21 -27.07
C GLY A 719 19.28 -14.58 -26.81
N GLN A 720 19.04 -14.05 -25.60
CA GLN A 720 17.83 -13.29 -25.29
C GLN A 720 17.79 -11.94 -26.04
N ASP A 721 16.58 -11.44 -26.32
CA ASP A 721 16.31 -10.20 -27.05
C ASP A 721 15.42 -9.21 -26.26
N VAL A 722 15.21 -9.46 -24.96
CA VAL A 722 14.43 -8.60 -24.05
C VAL A 722 15.25 -7.39 -23.59
N ILE A 723 16.54 -7.60 -23.32
CA ILE A 723 17.51 -6.58 -22.91
C ILE A 723 18.58 -6.47 -23.99
N LEU A 724 18.55 -5.39 -24.75
CA LEU A 724 19.50 -5.16 -25.84
C LEU A 724 20.90 -4.86 -25.29
N PRO A 725 21.96 -5.15 -26.05
CA PRO A 725 23.31 -4.85 -25.63
C PRO A 725 23.59 -3.33 -25.68
N LEU A 726 24.49 -2.84 -24.83
CA LEU A 726 24.79 -1.40 -24.69
C LEU A 726 25.38 -0.76 -25.95
N ASP A 727 25.94 -1.54 -26.86
CA ASP A 727 26.48 -1.09 -28.16
C ASP A 727 25.41 -1.00 -29.26
N ALA A 728 24.25 -1.64 -29.06
CA ALA A 728 23.08 -1.52 -29.92
C ALA A 728 21.81 -1.21 -29.08
N PRO A 729 21.77 -0.08 -28.34
CA PRO A 729 20.64 0.27 -27.51
C PRO A 729 19.45 0.76 -28.36
N ILE A 730 18.25 0.77 -27.77
CA ILE A 730 17.06 1.37 -28.40
C ILE A 730 17.27 2.87 -28.58
N LYS A 731 17.86 3.52 -27.56
CA LYS A 731 18.29 4.92 -27.58
C LYS A 731 19.62 5.04 -26.83
N SER A 732 20.54 5.83 -27.37
CA SER A 732 21.88 6.05 -26.78
C SER A 732 21.84 6.78 -25.43
N SER A 733 20.76 7.50 -25.15
CA SER A 733 20.47 8.13 -23.86
C SER A 733 19.18 7.56 -23.26
N GLY A 734 18.87 7.98 -22.05
CA GLY A 734 17.60 7.72 -21.40
C GLY A 734 16.43 8.35 -22.15
N HIS A 735 15.25 7.76 -21.95
CA HIS A 735 14.00 8.22 -22.55
C HIS A 735 13.35 9.35 -21.73
N LEU A 736 13.64 9.48 -20.42
CA LEU A 736 13.15 10.58 -19.61
C LEU A 736 13.97 11.83 -19.91
N GLN A 737 13.29 12.94 -20.17
CA GLN A 737 13.92 14.24 -20.41
C GLN A 737 13.28 15.26 -19.47
N ILE A 738 14.13 16.03 -18.80
CA ILE A 738 13.73 17.16 -17.96
C ILE A 738 13.77 18.40 -18.82
N LEU A 739 12.64 19.10 -18.92
CA LEU A 739 12.52 20.32 -19.71
C LEU A 739 12.27 21.51 -18.79
N TYR A 740 12.99 22.58 -19.03
CA TYR A 740 12.82 23.89 -18.40
C TYR A 740 12.36 24.91 -19.44
N GLY A 741 12.24 26.18 -19.07
CA GLY A 741 11.88 27.25 -20.01
C GLY A 741 10.84 28.19 -19.41
N ASN A 742 10.40 29.17 -20.18
CA ASN A 742 9.43 30.15 -19.67
C ASN A 742 8.06 29.51 -19.38
N LEU A 743 7.72 28.37 -19.99
CA LEU A 743 6.47 27.64 -19.74
C LEU A 743 6.57 26.76 -18.48
N SER A 744 7.78 26.29 -18.17
CA SER A 744 8.06 25.32 -17.10
C SER A 744 9.31 25.73 -16.29
N PRO A 745 9.26 26.87 -15.57
CA PRO A 745 10.44 27.43 -14.92
C PRO A 745 10.95 26.59 -13.75
N GLU A 746 10.10 25.75 -13.14
CA GLU A 746 10.51 24.80 -12.09
C GLU A 746 10.73 23.37 -12.63
N GLY A 747 10.64 23.19 -13.95
CA GLY A 747 10.89 21.93 -14.64
C GLY A 747 9.64 21.09 -14.90
N SER A 748 9.72 20.26 -15.93
CA SER A 748 8.72 19.26 -16.32
C SER A 748 9.41 17.96 -16.75
N VAL A 749 8.63 16.89 -16.91
CA VAL A 749 9.15 15.57 -17.28
C VAL A 749 8.45 15.07 -18.53
N GLY A 750 9.24 14.86 -19.59
CA GLY A 750 8.79 14.26 -20.84
C GLY A 750 9.35 12.85 -21.02
N LYS A 751 8.56 11.97 -21.65
CA LYS A 751 9.04 10.68 -22.17
C LYS A 751 9.33 10.86 -23.66
N ILE A 752 10.59 11.10 -24.01
CA ILE A 752 11.03 11.41 -25.38
C ILE A 752 11.91 10.28 -25.89
N THR A 753 11.39 9.45 -26.79
CA THR A 753 12.12 8.30 -27.35
C THR A 753 13.03 8.68 -28.51
N GLY A 754 12.78 9.83 -29.14
CA GLY A 754 13.51 10.34 -30.29
C GLY A 754 12.95 9.88 -31.64
N LYS A 755 12.01 8.92 -31.66
CA LYS A 755 11.29 8.50 -32.88
C LYS A 755 10.35 9.60 -33.38
N GLU A 756 9.83 10.39 -32.44
CA GLU A 756 8.99 11.55 -32.64
C GLU A 756 9.77 12.80 -33.11
N GLY A 757 11.10 12.75 -33.14
CA GLY A 757 11.97 13.91 -33.31
C GLY A 757 12.45 14.47 -31.97
N LEU A 758 13.28 15.51 -32.03
CA LEU A 758 13.83 16.19 -30.83
C LEU A 758 13.26 17.59 -30.62
N VAL A 759 12.58 18.14 -31.62
CA VAL A 759 11.97 19.47 -31.56
C VAL A 759 10.54 19.39 -32.10
N PHE A 760 9.60 20.00 -31.39
CA PHE A 760 8.22 20.19 -31.83
C PHE A 760 7.82 21.65 -31.63
N GLU A 761 7.20 22.25 -32.64
CA GLU A 761 6.66 23.61 -32.56
C GLU A 761 5.22 23.61 -33.10
N GLY A 762 4.29 24.17 -32.32
CA GLY A 762 2.88 24.16 -32.69
C GLY A 762 2.08 25.23 -31.96
N ARG A 763 0.85 25.44 -32.41
CA ARG A 763 -0.10 26.39 -31.79
C ARG A 763 -0.73 25.75 -30.55
N ALA A 764 -0.80 26.49 -29.45
CA ALA A 764 -1.41 26.04 -28.22
C ALA A 764 -2.92 25.85 -28.39
N LEU A 765 -3.41 24.69 -27.96
CA LEU A 765 -4.83 24.37 -27.83
C LEU A 765 -5.10 23.99 -26.38
N CYS A 766 -5.67 24.93 -25.63
CA CYS A 766 -5.76 24.93 -24.17
C CYS A 766 -7.11 24.42 -23.68
N PHE A 767 -7.07 23.55 -22.67
CA PHE A 767 -8.22 22.93 -22.02
C PHE A 767 -8.05 22.97 -20.50
N ASP A 768 -9.14 23.23 -19.78
CA ASP A 768 -9.11 23.42 -18.31
C ASP A 768 -9.39 22.12 -17.54
N CYS A 769 -9.70 21.03 -18.25
CA CYS A 769 -9.79 19.68 -17.74
C CYS A 769 -9.63 18.63 -18.86
N GLU A 770 -9.50 17.36 -18.47
CA GLU A 770 -9.45 16.21 -19.38
C GLU A 770 -10.67 16.12 -20.31
N GLU A 771 -11.87 16.35 -19.76
CA GLU A 771 -13.15 16.19 -20.47
C GLU A 771 -13.35 17.23 -21.58
N ASP A 772 -12.92 18.48 -21.35
CA ASP A 772 -13.00 19.55 -22.34
C ASP A 772 -12.17 19.21 -23.59
N MET A 773 -11.00 18.60 -23.39
CA MET A 773 -10.13 18.16 -24.48
C MET A 773 -10.77 17.03 -25.29
N LEU A 774 -11.36 16.04 -24.61
CA LEU A 774 -12.04 14.92 -25.28
C LEU A 774 -13.25 15.40 -26.08
N ALA A 775 -14.07 16.28 -25.52
CA ALA A 775 -15.23 16.86 -26.21
C ALA A 775 -14.82 17.66 -27.46
N ALA A 776 -13.70 18.38 -27.40
CA ALA A 776 -13.18 19.09 -28.57
C ALA A 776 -12.64 18.14 -29.64
N LEU A 777 -11.98 17.04 -29.26
CA LEU A 777 -11.47 16.03 -30.18
C LEU A 777 -12.61 15.29 -30.91
N GLU A 778 -13.71 15.01 -30.23
CA GLU A 778 -14.90 14.41 -30.84
C GLU A 778 -15.59 15.34 -31.85
N GLN A 779 -15.54 16.66 -31.61
CA GLN A 779 -16.19 17.66 -32.47
C GLN A 779 -15.37 17.98 -33.72
N ASP A 780 -14.06 18.16 -33.57
CA ASP A 780 -13.15 18.52 -34.67
C ASP A 780 -11.76 17.94 -34.38
N GLN A 781 -11.37 16.93 -35.15
CA GLN A 781 -10.05 16.29 -35.04
C GLN A 781 -8.95 17.07 -35.78
N GLU A 782 -9.29 17.87 -36.80
CA GLU A 782 -8.29 18.54 -37.63
C GLU A 782 -7.59 19.67 -36.87
N GLN A 783 -8.27 20.33 -35.93
CA GLN A 783 -7.66 21.35 -35.07
C GLN A 783 -6.50 20.82 -34.20
N PHE A 784 -6.44 19.50 -33.97
CA PHE A 784 -5.39 18.88 -33.17
C PHE A 784 -4.11 18.63 -33.97
N LYS A 785 -4.19 18.64 -35.31
CA LYS A 785 -3.03 18.37 -36.16
C LYS A 785 -2.06 19.56 -36.15
N GLY A 786 -0.81 19.30 -35.81
CA GLY A 786 0.26 20.31 -35.69
C GLY A 786 0.13 21.22 -34.47
N SER A 787 -0.75 20.91 -33.52
CA SER A 787 -0.97 21.72 -32.33
C SER A 787 -0.23 21.17 -31.10
N VAL A 788 -0.08 22.04 -30.10
CA VAL A 788 0.38 21.69 -28.76
C VAL A 788 -0.85 21.71 -27.85
N VAL A 789 -1.35 20.54 -27.51
CA VAL A 789 -2.49 20.35 -26.61
C VAL A 789 -2.04 20.62 -25.18
N VAL A 790 -2.64 21.61 -24.52
CA VAL A 790 -2.33 22.00 -23.15
C VAL A 790 -3.53 21.69 -22.27
N ILE A 791 -3.40 20.70 -21.38
CA ILE A 791 -4.43 20.34 -20.39
C ILE A 791 -3.96 20.86 -19.03
N ARG A 792 -4.65 21.87 -18.49
CA ARG A 792 -4.26 22.58 -17.25
C ARG A 792 -5.25 22.35 -16.13
N TYR A 793 -4.87 22.73 -14.91
CA TYR A 793 -5.65 22.51 -13.69
C TYR A 793 -5.84 21.01 -13.36
N GLU A 794 -4.87 20.19 -13.78
CA GLU A 794 -4.78 18.77 -13.43
C GLU A 794 -3.58 18.50 -12.51
N GLY A 795 -2.96 19.55 -11.97
CA GLY A 795 -1.87 19.47 -11.00
C GLY A 795 -2.29 18.97 -9.60
N PRO A 796 -1.35 18.93 -8.63
CA PRO A 796 -1.61 18.50 -7.26
C PRO A 796 -2.77 19.22 -6.58
N LYS A 797 -2.93 20.53 -6.80
CA LYS A 797 -4.01 21.33 -6.22
C LYS A 797 -5.16 21.54 -7.20
N GLY A 798 -4.87 21.69 -8.49
CA GLY A 798 -5.89 21.93 -9.52
C GLY A 798 -6.80 20.73 -9.78
N GLY A 799 -6.20 19.53 -9.91
CA GLY A 799 -6.88 18.29 -10.26
C GLY A 799 -8.09 18.00 -9.36
N PRO A 800 -7.93 17.95 -8.02
CA PRO A 800 -6.70 17.85 -7.21
C PRO A 800 -6.13 16.43 -7.18
N GLY A 801 -4.96 16.25 -6.57
CA GLY A 801 -4.33 14.94 -6.45
C GLY A 801 -3.49 14.54 -7.65
N MET A 802 -3.29 15.45 -8.62
CA MET A 802 -2.47 15.24 -9.81
C MET A 802 -2.88 13.95 -10.56
N PRO A 803 -4.12 13.86 -11.06
CA PRO A 803 -4.62 12.65 -11.72
C PRO A 803 -3.73 12.21 -12.89
N GLU A 804 -3.72 10.91 -13.13
CA GLU A 804 -3.02 10.29 -14.26
C GLU A 804 -4.01 10.12 -15.41
N MET A 805 -3.81 10.88 -16.48
CA MET A 805 -4.68 10.91 -17.64
C MET A 805 -4.17 9.92 -18.69
N LEU A 806 -4.97 8.89 -18.97
CA LEU A 806 -4.72 7.96 -20.07
C LEU A 806 -5.66 8.22 -21.26
N THR A 807 -6.83 8.78 -21.01
CA THR A 807 -7.88 8.97 -22.03
C THR A 807 -7.43 9.92 -23.14
N PRO A 808 -6.85 11.12 -22.87
CA PRO A 808 -6.33 12.01 -23.91
C PRO A 808 -5.31 11.33 -24.80
N THR A 809 -4.34 10.64 -24.20
CA THR A 809 -3.28 9.97 -24.95
C THR A 809 -3.82 8.83 -25.80
N SER A 810 -4.78 8.05 -25.28
CA SER A 810 -5.39 6.93 -26.02
C SER A 810 -6.31 7.42 -27.13
N ALA A 811 -7.03 8.52 -26.91
CA ALA A 811 -7.93 9.13 -27.89
C ALA A 811 -7.14 9.73 -29.05
N ILE A 812 -6.05 10.46 -28.77
CA ILE A 812 -5.14 10.99 -29.81
C ILE A 812 -4.52 9.86 -30.63
N MET A 813 -4.07 8.78 -29.98
CA MET A 813 -3.53 7.61 -30.68
C MET A 813 -4.60 6.90 -31.51
N GLY A 814 -5.81 6.73 -30.97
CA GLY A 814 -6.95 6.14 -31.67
C GLY A 814 -7.43 6.95 -32.87
N ALA A 815 -7.31 8.28 -32.82
CA ALA A 815 -7.57 9.19 -33.92
C ALA A 815 -6.43 9.25 -34.96
N GLY A 816 -5.31 8.56 -34.73
CA GLY A 816 -4.16 8.56 -35.64
C GLY A 816 -3.29 9.82 -35.57
N LEU A 817 -3.45 10.65 -34.54
CA LEU A 817 -2.77 11.95 -34.38
C LEU A 817 -1.49 11.88 -33.53
N GLY A 818 -1.06 10.69 -33.10
CA GLY A 818 0.03 10.53 -32.13
C GLY A 818 1.39 11.12 -32.53
N ASN A 819 1.67 11.24 -33.84
CA ASN A 819 2.90 11.88 -34.34
C ASN A 819 2.67 13.32 -34.83
N ASP A 820 1.43 13.79 -34.84
CA ASP A 820 1.05 15.07 -35.41
C ASP A 820 0.82 16.16 -34.34
N CYS A 821 0.74 15.81 -33.06
CA CYS A 821 0.54 16.76 -31.97
C CYS A 821 1.43 16.48 -30.75
N ALA A 822 1.61 17.50 -29.91
CA ALA A 822 2.25 17.35 -28.60
C ALA A 822 1.22 17.52 -27.48
N LEU A 823 1.42 16.85 -26.35
CA LEU A 823 0.59 16.96 -25.16
C LEU A 823 1.40 17.48 -23.97
N ILE A 824 0.90 18.53 -23.31
CA ILE A 824 1.51 19.14 -22.13
C ILE A 824 0.45 19.24 -21.02
N THR A 825 0.84 18.92 -19.78
CA THR A 825 -0.03 19.10 -18.62
C THR A 825 0.74 19.38 -17.31
N ASP A 826 0.09 20.09 -16.39
CA ASP A 826 0.50 20.18 -14.98
C ASP A 826 0.14 18.93 -14.16
N GLY A 827 -0.70 18.04 -14.72
CA GLY A 827 -0.98 16.70 -14.20
C GLY A 827 0.03 15.64 -14.63
N ARG A 828 -0.44 14.41 -14.83
CA ARG A 828 0.39 13.26 -15.25
C ARG A 828 -0.25 12.57 -16.45
N PHE A 829 0.57 12.09 -17.37
CA PHE A 829 0.12 11.22 -18.46
C PHE A 829 0.50 9.76 -18.18
N SER A 830 -0.41 8.84 -18.50
CA SER A 830 -0.12 7.41 -18.42
C SER A 830 0.81 6.98 -19.56
N GLY A 831 1.76 6.10 -19.26
CA GLY A 831 2.90 5.77 -20.13
C GLY A 831 2.59 5.09 -21.47
N GLY A 832 1.32 4.89 -21.84
CA GLY A 832 0.89 4.14 -23.03
C GLY A 832 0.98 4.89 -24.37
N SER A 833 1.58 6.08 -24.43
CA SER A 833 1.66 6.92 -25.64
C SER A 833 3.05 6.98 -26.25
N HIS A 834 3.08 7.13 -27.57
CA HIS A 834 4.25 7.52 -28.36
C HIS A 834 4.05 8.99 -28.78
N GLY A 835 5.11 9.81 -28.76
CA GLY A 835 5.04 11.24 -29.12
C GLY A 835 5.57 12.17 -28.03
N PHE A 836 5.47 13.50 -28.25
CA PHE A 836 5.85 14.52 -27.28
C PHE A 836 4.80 14.62 -26.16
N VAL A 837 4.96 13.79 -25.13
CA VAL A 837 4.04 13.73 -23.98
C VAL A 837 4.78 14.19 -22.73
N ILE A 838 4.44 15.39 -22.25
CA ILE A 838 5.10 16.08 -21.16
C ILE A 838 4.12 16.32 -20.02
N GLY A 839 4.43 15.77 -18.85
CA GLY A 839 3.68 16.01 -17.62
C GLY A 839 4.49 16.80 -16.61
N HIS A 840 3.89 17.01 -15.44
CA HIS A 840 4.55 17.60 -14.28
C HIS A 840 5.01 19.04 -14.52
N VAL A 841 4.36 19.79 -15.40
CA VAL A 841 4.72 21.20 -15.62
C VAL A 841 4.59 21.99 -14.33
N CYS A 842 5.70 22.56 -13.88
CA CYS A 842 5.78 23.31 -12.63
C CYS A 842 6.23 24.76 -12.87
N PRO A 843 5.62 25.74 -12.18
CA PRO A 843 4.48 25.60 -11.25
C PRO A 843 3.16 25.22 -11.94
N GLU A 844 2.27 24.53 -11.22
CA GLU A 844 0.96 24.12 -11.74
C GLU A 844 0.03 25.31 -12.01
N ALA A 845 -1.02 25.10 -12.81
CA ALA A 845 -1.94 26.16 -13.19
C ALA A 845 -2.73 26.73 -12.01
N GLN A 846 -3.09 25.90 -11.02
CA GLN A 846 -3.83 26.33 -9.83
C GLN A 846 -3.06 27.31 -8.94
N GLU A 847 -1.72 27.27 -9.00
CA GLU A 847 -0.83 28.25 -8.34
C GLU A 847 -0.50 29.43 -9.26
N GLY A 848 -1.01 29.39 -10.49
CA GLY A 848 -0.82 30.37 -11.55
C GLY A 848 0.59 30.37 -12.11
N GLY A 849 1.18 29.18 -12.26
CA GLY A 849 2.36 29.01 -13.09
C GLY A 849 2.10 29.42 -14.55
N PRO A 850 3.15 29.56 -15.37
CA PRO A 850 3.03 30.04 -16.76
C PRO A 850 2.04 29.24 -17.61
N ILE A 851 1.87 27.94 -17.34
CA ILE A 851 0.86 27.09 -18.00
C ILE A 851 -0.59 27.61 -17.84
N ALA A 852 -0.92 28.30 -16.74
CA ALA A 852 -2.23 28.94 -16.56
C ALA A 852 -2.44 30.15 -17.48
N LEU A 853 -1.35 30.74 -17.98
CA LEU A 853 -1.37 32.01 -18.72
C LEU A 853 -1.34 31.79 -20.24
N VAL A 854 -1.14 30.56 -20.70
CA VAL A 854 -1.20 30.19 -22.11
C VAL A 854 -2.61 30.41 -22.64
N LYS A 855 -2.71 30.95 -23.85
CA LYS A 855 -3.96 31.18 -24.58
C LYS A 855 -3.95 30.40 -25.89
N ASN A 856 -5.13 30.04 -26.38
CA ASN A 856 -5.29 29.42 -27.69
C ASN A 856 -4.60 30.27 -28.78
N GLY A 857 -3.77 29.63 -29.58
CA GLY A 857 -3.02 30.26 -30.66
C GLY A 857 -1.63 30.79 -30.28
N ASP A 858 -1.25 30.83 -29.01
CA ASP A 858 0.16 31.06 -28.63
C ASP A 858 1.05 29.98 -29.29
N THR A 859 2.26 30.33 -29.75
CA THR A 859 3.18 29.34 -30.31
C THR A 859 3.99 28.73 -29.18
N ILE A 860 3.99 27.41 -29.03
CA ILE A 860 4.84 26.70 -28.06
C ILE A 860 5.90 25.92 -28.82
N ARG A 861 7.14 26.04 -28.37
CA ARG A 861 8.27 25.24 -28.84
C ARG A 861 8.78 24.34 -27.73
N ILE A 862 8.93 23.06 -28.05
CA ILE A 862 9.45 22.02 -27.18
C ILE A 862 10.74 21.52 -27.83
N ASP A 863 11.85 21.65 -27.12
CA ASP A 863 13.19 21.38 -27.64
C ASP A 863 13.96 20.50 -26.65
N ALA A 864 14.01 19.20 -26.97
CA ALA A 864 14.64 18.19 -26.12
C ALA A 864 16.17 18.28 -26.12
N GLU A 865 16.78 18.88 -27.15
CA GLU A 865 18.24 19.06 -27.24
C GLU A 865 18.71 20.15 -26.28
N THR A 866 18.03 21.29 -26.30
CA THR A 866 18.33 22.42 -25.42
C THR A 866 17.68 22.28 -24.03
N ARG A 867 16.80 21.29 -23.86
CA ARG A 867 15.97 21.06 -22.66
C ARG A 867 15.07 22.25 -22.34
N ALA A 868 14.52 22.85 -23.39
CA ALA A 868 13.71 24.05 -23.33
C ALA A 868 12.27 23.80 -23.77
N MET A 869 11.33 24.49 -23.13
CA MET A 869 9.91 24.48 -23.41
C MET A 869 9.39 25.89 -23.19
N ASP A 870 9.17 26.57 -24.31
CA ASP A 870 8.95 28.02 -24.33
C ASP A 870 7.70 28.40 -25.11
N ILE A 871 7.00 29.40 -24.58
CA ILE A 871 5.99 30.19 -25.29
C ILE A 871 6.76 31.21 -26.14
N LEU A 872 6.71 31.03 -27.46
CA LEU A 872 7.34 31.93 -28.42
C LEU A 872 6.46 33.17 -28.67
N HIS A 873 7.12 34.28 -28.98
CA HIS A 873 6.48 35.55 -29.36
C HIS A 873 5.57 36.18 -28.30
N VAL A 874 5.71 35.77 -27.05
CA VAL A 874 5.08 36.40 -25.88
C VAL A 874 6.22 36.86 -24.97
N ASP A 875 6.31 38.17 -24.73
CA ASP A 875 7.35 38.75 -23.88
C ASP A 875 6.99 38.70 -22.39
N ASP A 876 7.98 38.97 -21.53
CA ASP A 876 7.81 38.95 -20.08
C ASP A 876 6.77 39.97 -19.60
N ALA A 877 6.60 41.08 -20.33
CA ALA A 877 5.62 42.12 -20.00
C ALA A 877 4.19 41.63 -20.22
N GLU A 878 3.92 40.93 -21.33
CA GLU A 878 2.63 40.31 -21.61
C GLU A 878 2.35 39.16 -20.64
N LEU A 879 3.33 38.31 -20.32
CA LEU A 879 3.16 37.27 -19.29
C LEU A 879 2.86 37.87 -17.92
N ALA A 880 3.55 38.95 -17.53
CA ALA A 880 3.27 39.67 -16.28
C ALA A 880 1.86 40.27 -16.29
N ARG A 881 1.40 40.86 -17.40
CA ARG A 881 0.03 41.36 -17.54
C ARG A 881 -0.99 40.22 -17.38
N ARG A 882 -0.82 39.11 -18.11
CA ARG A 882 -1.69 37.93 -17.99
C ARG A 882 -1.71 37.38 -16.56
N ARG A 883 -0.56 37.41 -15.86
CA ARG A 883 -0.45 37.01 -14.45
C ARG A 883 -1.27 37.91 -13.52
N THR A 884 -1.28 39.22 -13.75
CA THR A 884 -2.11 40.16 -12.95
C THR A 884 -3.61 40.02 -13.23
N GLU A 885 -3.98 39.60 -14.43
CA GLU A 885 -5.38 39.34 -14.82
C GLU A 885 -5.87 37.97 -14.34
N TRP A 886 -4.95 37.03 -14.11
CA TRP A 886 -5.29 35.68 -13.67
C TRP A 886 -5.82 35.66 -12.24
N THR A 887 -6.93 34.96 -12.05
CA THR A 887 -7.49 34.66 -10.73
C THR A 887 -7.58 33.14 -10.58
N ALA A 888 -7.08 32.62 -9.47
CA ALA A 888 -7.13 31.19 -9.18
C ALA A 888 -8.59 30.69 -9.20
N PRO A 889 -8.92 29.63 -9.95
CA PRO A 889 -10.25 29.05 -9.88
C PRO A 889 -10.50 28.47 -8.48
N PRO A 890 -11.78 28.37 -8.05
CA PRO A 890 -12.11 27.77 -6.77
C PRO A 890 -11.62 26.32 -6.68
N LEU A 891 -11.09 25.93 -5.52
CA LEU A 891 -10.68 24.55 -5.28
C LEU A 891 -11.87 23.60 -5.45
N LYS A 892 -11.69 22.54 -6.24
CA LYS A 892 -12.72 21.52 -6.51
C LYS A 892 -13.11 20.74 -5.23
N ALA A 893 -12.17 20.55 -4.29
CA ALA A 893 -12.43 19.92 -2.99
C ALA A 893 -12.48 20.95 -1.85
N ARG A 894 -13.50 20.86 -0.98
CA ARG A 894 -13.69 21.75 0.20
C ARG A 894 -13.61 21.03 1.55
N GLN A 895 -13.55 19.70 1.54
CA GLN A 895 -13.45 18.84 2.73
C GLN A 895 -12.82 17.48 2.37
N GLY A 896 -12.57 16.62 3.35
CA GLY A 896 -12.04 15.28 3.14
C GLY A 896 -10.53 15.21 2.87
N THR A 897 -10.04 14.05 2.43
CA THR A 897 -8.61 13.79 2.22
C THR A 897 -8.00 14.65 1.12
N LEU A 898 -8.72 14.89 0.03
CA LEU A 898 -8.26 15.78 -1.04
C LEU A 898 -8.07 17.22 -0.57
N TYR A 899 -8.97 17.74 0.27
CA TYR A 899 -8.80 19.08 0.83
C TYR A 899 -7.59 19.17 1.77
N LYS A 900 -7.36 18.12 2.58
CA LYS A 900 -6.12 18.01 3.36
C LYS A 900 -4.89 17.95 2.45
N TYR A 901 -4.95 17.21 1.35
CA TYR A 901 -3.86 17.09 0.38
C TYR A 901 -3.52 18.45 -0.25
N ILE A 902 -4.53 19.21 -0.72
CA ILE A 902 -4.36 20.56 -1.27
C ILE A 902 -3.67 21.49 -0.26
N LYS A 903 -4.05 21.43 1.02
CA LYS A 903 -3.48 22.28 2.08
C LYS A 903 -2.08 21.88 2.52
N SER A 904 -1.79 20.57 2.54
CA SER A 904 -0.54 20.01 3.06
C SER A 904 0.56 19.95 2.00
N ARG A 905 0.20 19.86 0.72
CA ARG A 905 1.15 19.94 -0.38
C ARG A 905 1.54 21.38 -0.61
N LEU A 906 2.66 21.72 0.01
CA LEU A 906 3.60 22.67 -0.52
C LEU A 906 3.96 22.20 -1.93
N THR A 907 3.93 23.12 -2.89
CA THR A 907 4.48 22.98 -4.24
C THR A 907 5.84 22.28 -4.16
N VAL A 908 6.30 21.64 -5.24
CA VAL A 908 7.56 20.85 -5.37
C VAL A 908 8.83 21.52 -4.79
N ARG A 909 8.75 22.74 -4.23
CA ARG A 909 9.82 23.62 -3.78
C ARG A 909 10.11 23.78 -2.27
N ARG A 910 9.22 23.52 -1.30
CA ARG A 910 9.67 23.52 0.13
C ARG A 910 10.26 22.13 0.39
N ILE A 911 11.53 21.83 0.12
CA ILE A 911 12.74 22.13 0.91
C ILE A 911 13.95 22.14 -0.09
N SER A 912 13.90 22.92 -1.18
CA SER A 912 15.14 23.32 -1.87
C SER A 912 15.69 24.65 -1.34
N LEU A 913 14.90 25.35 -0.54
CA LEU A 913 15.25 26.63 0.09
C LEU A 913 15.81 26.48 1.51
N ALA A 914 15.90 25.25 2.06
CA ALA A 914 16.39 25.04 3.43
C ALA A 914 17.75 24.34 3.55
N VAL A 915 18.32 23.72 2.49
CA VAL A 915 19.71 23.17 2.54
C VAL A 915 20.44 23.20 1.17
N ARG A 916 20.04 24.07 0.23
CA ARG A 916 21.00 24.56 -0.77
C ARG A 916 21.27 26.00 -0.41
N ALA A 917 22.46 26.27 0.09
CA ALA A 917 22.95 27.62 0.25
C ALA A 917 22.69 28.36 -1.08
N ALA A 918 21.76 29.30 -1.06
CA ALA A 918 21.45 30.09 -2.24
C ALA A 918 22.74 30.85 -2.58
N GLN A 919 23.45 30.44 -3.63
CA GLN A 919 24.69 31.11 -3.97
C GLN A 919 24.36 32.43 -4.64
N VAL A 920 25.05 33.49 -4.22
CA VAL A 920 24.93 34.83 -4.76
C VAL A 920 26.26 35.23 -5.36
N SER A 921 26.20 35.74 -6.59
CA SER A 921 27.37 36.31 -7.24
C SER A 921 27.80 37.57 -6.51
N SER A 922 29.11 37.80 -6.41
CA SER A 922 29.69 39.04 -5.89
C SER A 922 29.15 40.27 -6.62
N ASN A 923 28.67 40.11 -7.87
CA ASN A 923 28.10 41.21 -8.65
C ASN A 923 26.70 41.62 -8.18
N ASP A 924 26.01 40.75 -7.44
CA ASP A 924 24.62 40.93 -7.02
C ASP A 924 24.50 41.24 -5.52
N PHE A 925 25.63 41.58 -4.87
CA PHE A 925 25.66 41.96 -3.46
C PHE A 925 24.77 43.18 -3.20
N LYS A 926 24.10 43.18 -2.04
CA LYS A 926 23.28 44.29 -1.56
C LYS A 926 23.60 44.58 -0.10
N ASN A 927 23.53 45.85 0.30
CA ASN A 927 23.65 46.22 1.71
C ASN A 927 22.53 45.55 2.52
N GLY A 928 22.88 44.91 3.62
CA GLY A 928 21.99 44.14 4.47
C GLY A 928 21.89 42.65 4.13
N MET A 929 22.46 42.19 3.01
CA MET A 929 22.44 40.78 2.62
C MET A 929 23.31 39.94 3.55
N THR A 930 22.86 38.75 3.95
CA THR A 930 23.64 37.84 4.81
C THR A 930 24.24 36.71 3.99
N ILE A 931 25.57 36.62 3.98
CA ILE A 931 26.35 35.59 3.31
C ILE A 931 27.05 34.70 4.33
N GLU A 932 27.32 33.45 3.99
CA GLU A 932 28.13 32.55 4.78
C GLU A 932 29.58 32.55 4.28
N MET A 933 30.51 32.73 5.21
CA MET A 933 31.94 32.69 4.93
C MET A 933 32.65 32.00 6.08
N ASP A 934 33.52 31.04 5.79
CA ASP A 934 34.28 30.28 6.78
C ASP A 934 33.38 29.62 7.86
N GLY A 935 32.18 29.17 7.49
CA GLY A 935 31.21 28.54 8.40
C GLY A 935 30.55 29.48 9.40
N ALA A 936 30.58 30.80 9.15
CA ALA A 936 29.91 31.81 9.96
C ALA A 936 29.08 32.79 9.09
N PRO A 937 27.96 33.32 9.61
CA PRO A 937 27.13 34.28 8.90
C PRO A 937 27.72 35.69 8.99
N TYR A 938 27.82 36.37 7.85
CA TYR A 938 28.29 37.75 7.70
C TYR A 938 27.24 38.61 7.01
N LYS A 939 26.97 39.80 7.56
CA LYS A 939 26.16 40.83 6.92
C LYS A 939 27.03 41.69 5.99
N VAL A 940 26.61 41.86 4.73
CA VAL A 940 27.18 42.86 3.83
C VAL A 940 26.76 44.24 4.33
N VAL A 941 27.70 44.99 4.91
CA VAL A 941 27.47 46.36 5.40
C VAL A 941 27.56 47.35 4.24
N GLU A 942 28.57 47.14 3.39
CA GLU A 942 28.88 48.01 2.26
C GLU A 942 29.57 47.21 1.15
N PHE A 943 29.35 47.57 -0.12
CA PHE A 943 30.06 46.99 -1.25
C PHE A 943 30.32 48.03 -2.35
N LEU A 944 31.41 47.84 -3.10
CA LEU A 944 31.86 48.73 -4.17
C LEU A 944 32.36 47.93 -5.37
N HIS A 945 31.81 48.18 -6.55
CA HIS A 945 32.30 47.62 -7.81
C HIS A 945 33.43 48.49 -8.36
N VAL A 946 34.59 47.88 -8.62
CA VAL A 946 35.76 48.58 -9.14
C VAL A 946 36.14 47.99 -10.51
N LYS A 947 36.12 48.85 -11.54
CA LYS A 947 36.60 48.54 -12.90
C LYS A 947 37.88 49.34 -13.18
N PRO A 948 39.08 48.79 -12.95
CA PRO A 948 40.34 49.48 -13.22
C PRO A 948 40.60 49.59 -14.74
N GLY A 949 41.25 50.67 -15.19
CA GLY A 949 41.54 50.93 -16.62
C GLY A 949 42.45 49.90 -17.29
N LYS A 950 43.17 49.08 -16.52
CA LYS A 950 43.85 47.83 -16.94
C LYS A 950 43.70 46.81 -15.80
N GLY A 951 43.09 45.65 -16.09
CA GLY A 951 42.86 44.55 -15.14
C GLY A 951 41.41 44.05 -15.13
N ALA A 952 41.15 42.91 -14.49
CA ALA A 952 39.80 42.37 -14.33
C ALA A 952 39.00 43.18 -13.30
N ALA A 953 37.69 43.31 -13.51
CA ALA A 953 36.78 43.93 -12.56
C ALA A 953 36.71 43.12 -11.25
N PHE A 954 36.55 43.81 -10.12
CA PHE A 954 36.43 43.19 -8.80
C PHE A 954 35.44 43.95 -7.92
N VAL A 955 34.95 43.29 -6.86
CA VAL A 955 34.02 43.86 -5.89
C VAL A 955 34.71 43.91 -4.53
N ARG A 956 34.74 45.06 -3.87
CA ARG A 956 35.24 45.19 -2.50
C ARG A 956 34.05 45.35 -1.56
N SER A 957 33.98 44.54 -0.50
CA SER A 957 32.87 44.58 0.46
C SER A 957 33.37 44.66 1.90
N LYS A 958 32.62 45.39 2.74
CA LYS A 958 32.75 45.40 4.20
C LYS A 958 31.68 44.50 4.79
N LEU A 959 32.10 43.49 5.56
CA LEU A 959 31.28 42.41 6.06
C LEU A 959 31.32 42.39 7.59
N LYS A 960 30.18 42.31 8.27
CA LYS A 960 30.10 42.19 9.72
C LYS A 960 29.71 40.77 10.12
N ASN A 961 30.57 40.08 10.88
CA ASN A 961 30.29 38.75 11.41
C ASN A 961 29.19 38.84 12.47
N PHE A 962 28.14 38.03 12.34
CA PHE A 962 27.00 38.04 13.26
C PHE A 962 27.26 37.30 14.58
N ILE A 963 28.24 36.41 14.65
CA ILE A 963 28.61 35.66 15.86
C ILE A 963 29.62 36.45 16.70
N THR A 964 30.62 37.06 16.05
CA THR A 964 31.73 37.74 16.75
C THR A 964 31.60 39.26 16.77
N ASN A 965 30.59 39.82 16.09
CA ASN A 965 30.41 41.27 15.86
C ASN A 965 31.60 41.99 15.16
N ASN A 966 32.63 41.27 14.75
CA ASN A 966 33.81 41.80 14.07
C ASN A 966 33.51 42.18 12.61
N THR A 967 34.09 43.28 12.15
CA THR A 967 33.95 43.74 10.75
C THR A 967 35.23 43.45 9.96
N VAL A 968 35.08 42.84 8.79
CA VAL A 968 36.19 42.47 7.89
C VAL A 968 35.96 43.06 6.50
N GLU A 969 37.04 43.48 5.84
CA GLU A 969 37.00 43.91 4.43
C GLU A 969 37.52 42.78 3.53
N LYS A 970 36.77 42.48 2.47
CA LYS A 970 37.12 41.42 1.51
C LYS A 970 37.00 41.93 0.07
N THR A 971 37.93 41.51 -0.77
CA THR A 971 37.89 41.77 -2.22
C THR A 971 37.60 40.48 -2.95
N TRP A 972 36.56 40.49 -3.77
CA TRP A 972 36.03 39.37 -4.55
C TRP A 972 36.33 39.58 -6.03
N ARG A 973 36.59 38.51 -6.77
CA ARG A 973 36.62 38.57 -8.25
C ARG A 973 35.19 38.82 -8.76
N ALA A 974 35.02 39.61 -9.82
CA ALA A 974 33.70 39.83 -10.37
C ALA A 974 33.06 38.52 -10.84
N GLY A 975 31.87 38.20 -10.32
CA GLY A 975 31.16 36.96 -10.61
C GLY A 975 31.49 35.80 -9.66
N GLU A 976 32.31 36.02 -8.63
CA GLU A 976 32.64 35.00 -7.62
C GLU A 976 31.38 34.65 -6.81
N THR A 977 31.04 33.36 -6.74
CA THR A 977 29.86 32.89 -6.02
C THR A 977 30.14 32.67 -4.55
N VAL A 978 29.23 33.14 -3.71
CA VAL A 978 29.31 33.02 -2.25
C VAL A 978 27.98 32.49 -1.74
N GLU A 979 28.01 31.67 -0.70
CA GLU A 979 26.81 31.10 -0.11
C GLU A 979 25.99 32.17 0.65
N LEU A 980 24.67 32.20 0.48
CA LEU A 980 23.77 32.97 1.36
C LEU A 980 23.56 32.18 2.65
N ALA A 981 23.68 32.87 3.79
CA ALA A 981 23.37 32.25 5.06
C ALA A 981 21.84 32.11 5.19
N ALA A 982 21.36 30.90 5.49
CA ALA A 982 19.94 30.61 5.68
C ALA A 982 19.44 31.17 7.02
N VAL A 983 19.08 32.45 7.05
CA VAL A 983 18.53 33.12 8.22
C VAL A 983 17.00 33.01 8.21
N GLU A 984 16.44 32.38 9.23
CA GLU A 984 15.00 32.32 9.48
C GLU A 984 14.55 33.58 10.20
N LYS A 985 13.45 34.20 9.76
CA LYS A 985 12.82 35.32 10.48
C LYS A 985 11.53 34.83 11.12
N LYS A 986 11.47 34.87 12.45
CA LYS A 986 10.25 34.62 13.22
C LYS A 986 9.63 35.95 13.64
N GLU A 987 8.36 36.17 13.28
CA GLU A 987 7.58 37.30 13.79
C GLU A 987 7.12 36.98 15.22
N THR A 988 7.51 37.80 16.18
CA THR A 988 7.25 37.59 17.61
C THR A 988 6.79 38.89 18.25
N GLN A 989 6.21 38.80 19.44
CA GLN A 989 5.85 39.95 20.25
C GLN A 989 6.75 40.01 21.47
N PHE A 990 7.36 41.17 21.75
CA PHE A 990 8.09 41.37 23.00
C PHE A 990 7.10 41.35 24.17
N THR A 991 7.32 40.47 25.15
CA THR A 991 6.43 40.31 26.30
C THR A 991 6.99 41.08 27.50
N TYR A 992 8.00 40.55 28.19
CA TYR A 992 8.59 41.19 29.36
C TYR A 992 10.09 40.93 29.44
N ALA A 993 10.75 41.64 30.35
CA ALA A 993 12.15 41.43 30.65
C ALA A 993 12.28 40.72 32.01
N GLU A 994 12.99 39.60 32.07
CA GLU A 994 13.16 38.75 33.26
C GLU A 994 14.65 38.58 33.56
N GLY A 995 15.12 39.03 34.73
CA GLY A 995 16.55 39.00 35.07
C GLY A 995 17.41 39.75 34.04
N ASP A 996 18.41 39.06 33.48
CA ASP A 996 19.33 39.58 32.46
C ASP A 996 18.91 39.24 31.01
N GLU A 997 17.63 38.85 30.81
CA GLU A 997 17.09 38.46 29.51
C GLU A 997 15.81 39.27 29.12
N TYR A 998 15.55 39.34 27.83
CA TYR A 998 14.33 39.80 27.18
C TYR A 998 13.57 38.59 26.62
N VAL A 999 12.25 38.53 26.86
CA VAL A 999 11.39 37.42 26.42
C VAL A 999 10.52 37.88 25.25
N PHE A 1000 10.51 37.08 24.20
CA PHE A 1000 9.72 37.27 22.99
C PHE A 1000 8.82 36.06 22.78
N MET A 1001 7.55 36.27 22.45
CA MET A 1001 6.57 35.19 22.25
C MET A 1001 6.06 35.18 20.82
N ASP A 1002 6.08 34.00 20.19
CA ASP A 1002 5.37 33.79 18.93
C ASP A 1002 3.87 33.62 19.21
N MET A 1003 3.05 34.56 18.75
CA MET A 1003 1.60 34.57 19.02
C MET A 1003 0.82 33.47 18.28
N SER A 1004 1.45 32.76 17.34
CA SER A 1004 0.84 31.64 16.60
C SER A 1004 1.11 30.28 17.23
N THR A 1005 2.28 30.11 17.83
CA THR A 1005 2.74 28.84 18.43
C THR A 1005 2.81 28.87 19.96
N TYR A 1006 2.77 30.06 20.56
CA TYR A 1006 3.03 30.33 21.98
C TYR A 1006 4.43 29.90 22.45
N GLU A 1007 5.39 29.74 21.53
CA GLU A 1007 6.80 29.48 21.87
C GLU A 1007 7.49 30.76 22.37
N GLU A 1008 8.25 30.63 23.46
CA GLU A 1008 9.06 31.72 24.02
C GLU A 1008 10.50 31.65 23.54
N THR A 1009 11.05 32.80 23.12
CA THR A 1009 12.46 33.00 22.78
C THR A 1009 13.08 34.00 23.75
N ARG A 1010 14.19 33.61 24.39
CA ARG A 1010 14.90 34.43 25.39
C ARG A 1010 16.20 34.98 24.80
N ILE A 1011 16.45 36.28 24.98
CA ILE A 1011 17.61 36.98 24.43
C ILE A 1011 18.31 37.79 25.54
N PRO A 1012 19.63 37.69 25.74
CA PRO A 1012 20.36 38.50 26.73
C PRO A 1012 20.25 40.02 26.49
N ARG A 1013 20.32 40.83 27.55
CA ARG A 1013 20.14 42.30 27.48
C ARG A 1013 21.31 43.12 26.88
N ASP A 1014 22.22 42.50 26.14
CA ASP A 1014 23.51 43.11 25.73
C ASP A 1014 23.46 43.90 24.40
N GLU A 1015 22.27 44.35 23.99
CA GLU A 1015 22.06 44.88 22.64
C GLU A 1015 21.46 46.31 22.64
N ASP A 1016 22.09 47.22 21.92
CA ASP A 1016 21.78 48.67 21.90
C ASP A 1016 20.37 48.99 21.35
N TRP A 1017 19.79 48.11 20.54
CA TRP A 1017 18.42 48.27 20.04
C TRP A 1017 17.35 48.09 21.13
N ALA A 1018 17.66 47.39 22.22
CA ALA A 1018 16.68 47.07 23.26
C ALA A 1018 16.10 48.30 23.99
N LYS A 1019 16.80 49.45 23.92
CA LYS A 1019 16.34 50.74 24.49
C LYS A 1019 15.04 51.26 23.88
N TYR A 1020 14.57 50.69 22.76
CA TYR A 1020 13.32 51.07 22.09
C TYR A 1020 12.19 50.04 22.25
N LEU A 1021 12.42 48.93 22.96
CA LEU A 1021 11.40 47.89 23.16
C LEU A 1021 10.27 48.38 24.07
N LYS A 1022 9.03 48.07 23.66
CA LYS A 1022 7.81 48.28 24.46
C LYS A 1022 7.05 46.97 24.55
N GLU A 1023 6.59 46.61 25.74
CA GLU A 1023 5.75 45.43 25.96
C GLU A 1023 4.57 45.43 24.97
N GLY A 1024 4.34 44.30 24.32
CA GLY A 1024 3.36 44.14 23.24
C GLY A 1024 3.84 44.59 21.85
N MET A 1025 5.12 44.96 21.67
CA MET A 1025 5.67 45.35 20.37
C MET A 1025 5.96 44.14 19.49
N ASP A 1026 5.45 44.14 18.26
CA ASP A 1026 5.79 43.15 17.23
C ASP A 1026 7.21 43.41 16.70
N VAL A 1027 8.04 42.37 16.74
CA VAL A 1027 9.46 42.39 16.37
C VAL A 1027 9.84 41.10 15.64
N GLY A 1028 10.73 41.23 14.66
CA GLY A 1028 11.25 40.08 13.92
C GLY A 1028 12.51 39.52 14.57
N VAL A 1029 12.48 38.30 15.08
CA VAL A 1029 13.68 37.61 15.60
C VAL A 1029 14.32 36.82 14.46
N LEU A 1030 15.59 37.11 14.17
CA LEU A 1030 16.39 36.42 13.17
C LEU A 1030 17.15 35.24 13.80
N LEU A 1031 16.98 34.04 13.27
CA LEU A 1031 17.63 32.81 13.70
C LEU A 1031 18.50 32.23 12.58
N TRP A 1032 19.63 31.63 12.95
CA TRP A 1032 20.44 30.80 12.04
C TRP A 1032 20.88 29.56 12.79
N ASN A 1033 20.64 28.40 12.18
CA ASN A 1033 20.86 27.10 12.81
C ASN A 1033 20.24 26.99 14.22
N GLY A 1034 19.04 27.56 14.40
CA GLY A 1034 18.30 27.55 15.67
C GLY A 1034 18.85 28.48 16.77
N LYS A 1035 19.90 29.26 16.49
CA LYS A 1035 20.41 30.30 17.41
C LYS A 1035 19.93 31.68 16.98
N VAL A 1036 19.50 32.48 17.95
CA VAL A 1036 19.15 33.88 17.73
C VAL A 1036 20.40 34.67 17.35
N ILE A 1037 20.32 35.40 16.24
CA ILE A 1037 21.40 36.28 15.77
C ILE A 1037 21.10 37.74 16.07
N SER A 1038 19.86 38.19 15.83
CA SER A 1038 19.51 39.62 15.87
C SER A 1038 18.00 39.78 16.01
N VAL A 1039 17.57 40.93 16.54
CA VAL A 1039 16.17 41.37 16.52
C VAL A 1039 16.03 42.55 15.58
N GLU A 1040 15.05 42.49 14.68
CA GLU A 1040 14.64 43.60 13.82
C GLU A 1040 13.46 44.32 14.44
N LEU A 1041 13.71 45.54 14.91
CA LEU A 1041 12.68 46.46 15.34
C LEU A 1041 11.97 47.10 14.15
N PRO A 1042 10.72 47.56 14.31
CA PRO A 1042 10.10 48.48 13.37
C PRO A 1042 10.99 49.71 13.14
N ASN A 1043 11.05 50.19 11.89
CA ASN A 1043 11.85 51.38 11.53
C ASN A 1043 11.45 52.64 12.30
N THR A 1044 10.23 52.69 12.82
CA THR A 1044 9.74 53.80 13.63
C THR A 1044 8.96 53.31 14.82
N VAL A 1045 9.21 53.89 16.00
CA VAL A 1045 8.48 53.61 17.24
C VAL A 1045 7.86 54.89 17.80
N GLU A 1046 6.72 54.76 18.47
CA GLU A 1046 6.04 55.88 19.12
C GLU A 1046 6.16 55.78 20.64
N LEU A 1047 6.93 56.70 21.23
CA LEU A 1047 7.31 56.67 22.63
C LEU A 1047 6.99 57.99 23.32
N GLU A 1048 6.51 57.93 24.56
CA GLU A 1048 6.22 59.11 25.38
C GLU A 1048 7.49 59.68 26.05
N VAL A 1049 7.59 61.01 26.13
CA VAL A 1049 8.66 61.70 26.86
C VAL A 1049 8.37 61.72 28.36
N VAL A 1050 9.24 61.06 29.14
CA VAL A 1050 9.13 60.98 30.61
C VAL A 1050 10.08 61.92 31.34
N GLU A 1051 11.08 62.48 30.66
CA GLU A 1051 11.98 63.49 31.24
C GLU A 1051 12.56 64.39 30.14
N THR A 1052 12.38 65.70 30.25
CA THR A 1052 13.06 66.70 29.41
C THR A 1052 12.93 68.09 30.05
N ASP A 1053 13.85 69.00 29.77
CA ASP A 1053 13.74 70.39 30.22
C ASP A 1053 12.50 71.05 29.63
N PRO A 1054 11.73 71.88 30.37
CA PRO A 1054 10.50 72.49 29.87
C PRO A 1054 10.75 73.43 28.68
N GLY A 1055 9.89 73.37 27.66
CA GLY A 1055 9.95 74.31 26.53
C GLY A 1055 9.47 75.71 26.92
N LEU A 1056 10.22 76.76 26.52
CA LEU A 1056 9.84 78.16 26.74
C LEU A 1056 9.00 78.69 25.57
N ARG A 1057 8.11 79.65 25.86
CA ARG A 1057 7.21 80.26 24.87
C ARG A 1057 8.03 81.05 23.82
N GLY A 1058 8.15 80.50 22.61
CA GLY A 1058 8.97 81.04 21.52
C GLY A 1058 9.93 80.03 20.85
N ASN A 1059 10.11 78.85 21.46
CA ASN A 1059 10.93 77.78 20.90
C ASN A 1059 10.29 77.20 19.62
N THR A 1060 11.06 77.14 18.52
CA THR A 1060 10.63 76.59 17.23
C THR A 1060 11.53 75.41 16.81
N ALA A 1061 11.13 74.65 15.78
CA ALA A 1061 11.87 73.50 15.27
C ALA A 1061 13.29 73.81 14.78
N ALA A 1062 13.58 75.08 14.46
CA ALA A 1062 14.90 75.52 13.99
C ALA A 1062 15.84 76.01 15.13
N GLY A 1063 15.37 76.02 16.39
CA GLY A 1063 16.05 76.65 17.52
C GLY A 1063 17.14 75.83 18.23
N GLY A 1064 17.54 74.66 17.69
CA GLY A 1064 18.45 73.72 18.35
C GLY A 1064 17.73 72.51 18.97
N SER A 1065 18.49 71.57 19.53
CA SER A 1065 17.99 70.35 20.17
C SER A 1065 18.30 70.30 21.67
N LYS A 1066 17.47 69.60 22.42
CA LYS A 1066 17.69 69.23 23.83
C LYS A 1066 17.53 67.71 24.00
N PRO A 1067 18.19 67.08 24.98
CA PRO A 1067 17.93 65.68 25.29
C PRO A 1067 16.52 65.50 25.88
N ALA A 1068 15.85 64.43 25.48
CA ALA A 1068 14.63 63.93 26.10
C ALA A 1068 14.75 62.43 26.34
N LYS A 1069 14.39 61.99 27.55
CA LYS A 1069 14.29 60.59 27.94
C LYS A 1069 12.87 60.10 27.67
N LEU A 1070 12.79 58.94 27.02
CA LEU A 1070 11.54 58.29 26.61
C LEU A 1070 11.10 57.24 27.64
N GLU A 1071 9.85 56.79 27.57
CA GLU A 1071 9.25 55.80 28.49
C GLU A 1071 10.03 54.48 28.59
N THR A 1072 10.76 54.11 27.54
CA THR A 1072 11.62 52.91 27.49
C THR A 1072 13.03 53.15 28.07
N GLY A 1073 13.35 54.38 28.45
CA GLY A 1073 14.66 54.80 28.96
C GLY A 1073 15.63 55.34 27.91
N ALA A 1074 15.31 55.25 26.61
CA ALA A 1074 16.13 55.83 25.54
C ALA A 1074 16.22 57.35 25.65
N VAL A 1075 17.42 57.91 25.41
CA VAL A 1075 17.66 59.37 25.40
C VAL A 1075 17.95 59.81 23.98
N ILE A 1076 17.12 60.69 23.43
CA ILE A 1076 17.27 61.22 22.06
C ILE A 1076 17.29 62.74 22.04
N GLN A 1077 17.85 63.32 20.99
CA GLN A 1077 17.84 64.77 20.76
C GLN A 1077 16.52 65.19 20.12
N VAL A 1078 15.76 66.05 20.80
CA VAL A 1078 14.47 66.55 20.36
C VAL A 1078 14.46 68.07 20.25
N PRO A 1079 13.59 68.67 19.43
CA PRO A 1079 13.48 70.12 19.36
C PRO A 1079 13.11 70.77 20.70
N LEU A 1080 13.56 72.00 20.93
CA LEU A 1080 13.36 72.74 22.19
C LEU A 1080 11.88 72.94 22.61
N PHE A 1081 10.93 72.77 21.70
CA PHE A 1081 9.49 72.94 21.95
C PHE A 1081 8.78 71.68 22.47
N ILE A 1082 9.45 70.51 22.47
CA ILE A 1082 8.93 69.24 23.02
C ILE A 1082 8.82 69.34 24.55
N ASN A 1083 7.73 68.87 25.14
CA ASN A 1083 7.48 68.92 26.58
C ASN A 1083 7.30 67.50 27.16
N LEU A 1084 7.37 67.43 28.49
CA LEU A 1084 7.01 66.23 29.25
C LEU A 1084 5.59 65.78 28.89
N GLY A 1085 5.41 64.48 28.62
CA GLY A 1085 4.13 63.87 28.21
C GLY A 1085 3.83 63.91 26.71
N ASP A 1086 4.68 64.54 25.88
CA ASP A 1086 4.52 64.46 24.42
C ASP A 1086 4.86 63.04 23.92
N ARG A 1087 4.06 62.51 22.98
CA ARG A 1087 4.41 61.28 22.25
C ARG A 1087 5.21 61.63 21.00
N LEU A 1088 6.32 60.94 20.80
CA LEU A 1088 7.25 61.18 19.70
C LEU A 1088 7.36 59.95 18.82
N LYS A 1089 7.38 60.16 17.51
CA LYS A 1089 7.79 59.18 16.53
C LYS A 1089 9.30 59.26 16.33
N VAL A 1090 9.99 58.16 16.59
CA VAL A 1090 11.47 58.06 16.59
C VAL A 1090 11.90 57.04 15.55
N ASP A 1091 12.92 57.36 14.74
CA ASP A 1091 13.59 56.38 13.88
C ASP A 1091 14.59 55.55 14.70
N THR A 1092 14.36 54.25 14.78
CA THR A 1092 15.15 53.31 15.60
C THR A 1092 16.53 53.01 15.03
N ARG A 1093 16.83 53.43 13.79
CA ARG A 1093 18.11 53.17 13.11
C ARG A 1093 19.08 54.33 13.23
N SER A 1094 18.57 55.54 13.38
CA SER A 1094 19.36 56.77 13.44
C SER A 1094 19.28 57.50 14.77
N ASP A 1095 18.54 56.97 15.75
CA ASP A 1095 18.29 57.59 17.05
C ASP A 1095 17.73 59.03 16.94
N THR A 1096 17.00 59.31 15.86
CA THR A 1096 16.51 60.66 15.55
C THR A 1096 15.01 60.81 15.77
N TYR A 1097 14.62 61.94 16.35
CA TYR A 1097 13.25 62.45 16.33
C TYR A 1097 12.77 62.69 14.89
N LEU A 1098 11.59 62.17 14.54
CA LEU A 1098 10.94 62.43 13.25
C LEU A 1098 9.81 63.47 13.40
N SER A 1099 8.85 63.20 14.28
CA SER A 1099 7.67 64.05 14.49
C SER A 1099 7.02 63.80 15.85
N ARG A 1100 6.15 64.69 16.31
CA ARG A 1100 5.17 64.34 17.36
C ARG A 1100 4.17 63.34 16.80
N ALA A 1101 3.87 62.31 17.58
CA ALA A 1101 2.77 61.39 17.33
C ALA A 1101 1.50 61.97 17.99
N ASN A 1102 0.33 61.72 17.41
CA ASN A 1102 -0.96 62.25 17.91
C ASN A 1102 -1.51 61.44 19.07
#